data_AF-A0A428TB70-F1
#
_entry.id   AF-A0A428TB70-F1
#
_cell.length_a   1.000
_cell.length_b   1.000
_cell.length_c   1.000
_cell.angle_alpha   90.00
_cell.angle_beta   90.00
_cell.angle_gamma   90.00
#
_symmetry.space_group_name_H-M   'P 1'
#
loop_
_entity.id
_entity.type
_entity.pdbx_description
1 polymer ?
#
loop_
_entity_poly.entity_id
_entity_poly.type
_entity_poly.pdbx_seq_one_letter_code
_entity_poly.pdbx_strand_id
1 'polypeptide(L)'
;MTETCTYNCSAHPTAISAYGDISGIGVVAAFFITAWIVVLLLIGYYLVVFNPELDPFRQPGERTPCQYPNVIDYAFLYAVRQLPGLRSLQYSERLRSSQLESALNKCVITAADIQIFTGLAVMITGYIALHCGLQSYHWQLTVHLVWLASLTHLAALSFLRNHLANRPGPRTWRVIAMSIMLVFLAVAVGLAGYFDWGDEGSNKASDFAVCYFGKKMDTRSVAFESMIKTLILLVYGFFIRLAKMSRAFEGSLRAFPAHLSARAMRLQRGNDRDTQQWDPRTLTNSIKSFIQGVRSSLCMAGLSFVSIHVNLLTSFLAEVMVPTYVAFTFLTLFTTQVYWLTLSALWVTRRYFKTRVLGPKEEDEWTFGQVLPLLLVVAPLAAILEQFIPAQASTDRRRQRPSQTALLILNQLERDEAEDNNIPVEIDLQYIHSLAYRGAFLLAAIAYIEVGIFFVVDQLPGITKPLLRIGFVFFATNPLLQLLWIHCALWIPYLTHSNAIRRTVRGVVLSMLAAITVNEFLLGAMILIEEEEGDLPTPPIIGYLSFVAPGFGLVFSLLTMWYIGIVRDSRKFTFNWRFIALLLLALSAVTTFILLSQASPAGFMCSLGVCICVELVWYILELLMERRSTAPKRAVFLRCGLLLFIFSALGVSYAFGPITDVFASSAMVSAGLWILVGTIASLVRSRHTRGESPTSTT
;
A
#
# COMPACT_ATOMS: atom_id res chain seq x y z
N MET A 1 -54.18 -0.26 4.65
CA MET A 1 -54.64 0.31 3.36
C MET A 1 -53.80 -0.33 2.27
N THR A 2 -54.43 -0.90 1.24
CA THR A 2 -53.75 -1.54 0.10
C THR A 2 -54.12 -0.81 -1.18
N GLU A 3 -53.71 0.45 -1.28
CA GLU A 3 -53.54 1.05 -2.60
C GLU A 3 -52.30 0.41 -3.22
N THR A 4 -52.48 -0.27 -4.35
CA THR A 4 -51.36 -0.84 -5.11
C THR A 4 -50.59 0.32 -5.73
N CYS A 5 -49.44 0.65 -5.14
CA CYS A 5 -48.58 1.70 -5.70
C CYS A 5 -48.10 1.28 -7.10
N THR A 6 -48.20 2.21 -8.06
CA THR A 6 -47.86 1.97 -9.47
C THR A 6 -46.89 3.03 -9.99
N TYR A 7 -45.86 2.59 -10.72
CA TYR A 7 -44.93 3.46 -11.43
C TYR A 7 -45.21 3.46 -12.94
N ASN A 8 -44.85 4.55 -13.62
CA ASN A 8 -45.00 4.67 -15.07
C ASN A 8 -43.64 4.98 -15.72
N CYS A 9 -43.04 3.99 -16.38
CA CYS A 9 -41.75 4.14 -17.05
C CYS A 9 -41.76 5.10 -18.24
N SER A 10 -42.93 5.45 -18.78
CA SER A 10 -43.06 6.43 -19.88
C SER A 10 -43.21 7.87 -19.38
N ALA A 11 -43.35 8.09 -18.06
CA ALA A 11 -43.63 9.41 -17.50
C ALA A 11 -42.38 10.30 -17.33
N HIS A 12 -41.17 9.72 -17.36
CA HIS A 12 -39.86 10.39 -17.28
C HIS A 12 -39.83 11.67 -16.41
N PRO A 13 -39.95 11.54 -15.07
CA PRO A 13 -40.07 12.68 -14.16
C PRO A 13 -38.96 13.72 -14.37
N THR A 14 -39.33 15.00 -14.45
CA THR A 14 -38.38 16.11 -14.68
C THR A 14 -37.66 16.57 -13.42
N ALA A 15 -38.13 16.18 -12.23
CA ALA A 15 -37.57 16.52 -10.93
C ALA A 15 -37.38 15.29 -10.05
N ILE A 16 -36.41 15.34 -9.14
CA ILE A 16 -36.27 14.38 -8.05
C ILE A 16 -37.21 14.81 -6.92
N SER A 17 -38.00 13.88 -6.39
CA SER A 17 -38.86 14.12 -5.23
C SER A 17 -38.10 13.80 -3.94
N ALA A 18 -38.11 14.71 -2.97
CA ALA A 18 -37.43 14.54 -1.69
C ALA A 18 -37.92 13.27 -0.94
N TYR A 19 -36.99 12.46 -0.43
CA TYR A 19 -37.33 11.24 0.31
C TYR A 19 -36.49 11.07 1.59
N GLY A 20 -36.82 11.88 2.60
CA GLY A 20 -36.06 12.01 3.86
C GLY A 20 -35.86 10.74 4.70
N ASP A 21 -36.55 9.63 4.41
CA ASP A 21 -36.28 8.34 5.06
C ASP A 21 -35.04 7.62 4.51
N ILE A 22 -34.51 8.06 3.34
CA ILE A 22 -33.30 7.54 2.70
C ILE A 22 -32.23 8.63 2.57
N SER A 23 -32.58 9.82 2.08
CA SER A 23 -31.66 10.93 1.81
C SER A 23 -31.56 11.95 2.95
N GLY A 24 -32.43 11.84 3.95
CA GLY A 24 -32.58 12.81 5.03
C GLY A 24 -31.39 12.88 5.98
N ILE A 25 -31.02 14.11 6.35
CA ILE A 25 -29.77 14.44 7.05
C ILE A 25 -29.46 13.57 8.28
N GLY A 26 -30.45 13.22 9.11
CA GLY A 26 -30.24 12.38 10.29
C GLY A 26 -29.94 10.90 9.98
N VAL A 27 -30.51 10.35 8.90
CA VAL A 27 -30.18 8.99 8.42
C VAL A 27 -28.75 8.97 7.89
N VAL A 28 -28.41 9.95 7.05
CA VAL A 28 -27.06 10.10 6.48
C VAL A 28 -26.02 10.25 7.59
N ALA A 29 -26.24 11.18 8.52
CA ALA A 29 -25.37 11.38 9.67
C ALA A 29 -25.16 10.08 10.47
N ALA A 30 -26.21 9.29 10.71
CA ALA A 30 -26.11 8.06 11.49
C ALA A 30 -25.17 7.01 10.86
N PHE A 31 -25.32 6.73 9.56
CA PHE A 31 -24.45 5.79 8.85
C PHE A 31 -23.01 6.32 8.74
N PHE A 32 -22.83 7.59 8.36
CA PHE A 32 -21.51 8.19 8.17
C PHE A 32 -20.72 8.29 9.49
N ILE A 33 -21.33 8.78 10.57
CA ILE A 33 -20.68 8.92 11.87
C ILE A 33 -20.28 7.53 12.40
N THR A 34 -21.17 6.53 12.32
CA THR A 34 -20.86 5.18 12.81
C THR A 34 -19.71 4.54 12.05
N ALA A 35 -19.72 4.60 10.70
CA ALA A 35 -18.67 4.02 9.87
C ALA A 35 -17.31 4.70 10.11
N TRP A 36 -17.28 6.04 10.13
CA TRP A 36 -16.04 6.78 10.38
C TRP A 36 -15.49 6.60 11.80
N ILE A 37 -16.34 6.52 12.83
CA ILE A 37 -15.90 6.18 14.19
C ILE A 37 -15.22 4.81 14.20
N VAL A 38 -15.83 3.77 13.63
CA VAL A 38 -15.26 2.41 13.66
C VAL A 38 -13.95 2.32 12.86
N VAL A 39 -13.85 3.03 11.72
CA VAL A 39 -12.59 3.14 10.95
C VAL A 39 -11.50 3.89 11.73
N LEU A 40 -11.83 4.98 12.42
CA LEU A 40 -10.88 5.73 13.26
C LEU A 40 -10.43 4.94 14.50
N LEU A 41 -11.34 4.19 15.13
CA LEU A 41 -11.00 3.26 16.22
C LEU A 41 -10.09 2.12 15.75
N LEU A 42 -10.31 1.60 14.54
CA LEU A 42 -9.45 0.59 13.91
C LEU A 42 -8.03 1.13 13.65
N ILE A 43 -7.89 2.36 13.15
CA ILE A 43 -6.59 3.03 12.98
C ILE A 43 -5.91 3.23 14.33
N GLY A 44 -6.61 3.77 15.33
CA GLY A 44 -6.06 4.02 16.67
C GLY A 44 -5.61 2.74 17.38
N TYR A 45 -6.41 1.69 17.30
CA TYR A 45 -6.06 0.35 17.82
C TYR A 45 -4.82 -0.21 17.13
N TYR A 46 -4.73 -0.15 15.79
CA TYR A 46 -3.54 -0.62 15.08
C TYR A 46 -2.28 0.17 15.48
N LEU A 47 -2.36 1.50 15.48
CA LEU A 47 -1.21 2.35 15.72
C LEU A 47 -0.70 2.28 17.17
N VAL A 48 -1.58 2.12 18.17
CA VAL A 48 -1.17 2.20 19.60
C VAL A 48 -1.24 0.87 20.36
N VAL A 49 -2.25 0.02 20.09
CA VAL A 49 -2.57 -1.16 20.93
C VAL A 49 -2.11 -2.49 20.32
N PHE A 50 -2.22 -2.66 19.00
CA PHE A 50 -1.91 -3.92 18.32
C PHE A 50 -0.42 -4.28 18.44
N ASN A 51 -0.11 -5.46 19.01
CA ASN A 51 1.24 -6.04 18.94
C ASN A 51 1.28 -7.17 17.88
N PRO A 52 2.07 -7.04 16.79
CA PRO A 52 2.25 -8.09 15.78
C PRO A 52 3.00 -9.35 16.27
N GLU A 53 3.65 -9.28 17.45
CA GLU A 53 4.37 -10.39 18.09
C GLU A 53 3.43 -11.34 18.86
N LEU A 54 2.22 -10.93 19.20
CA LEU A 54 1.24 -11.75 19.92
C LEU A 54 0.34 -12.56 18.98
N ASP A 55 -0.09 -13.75 19.41
CA ASP A 55 -1.06 -14.55 18.65
C ASP A 55 -2.41 -13.79 18.52
N PRO A 56 -2.94 -13.59 17.30
CA PRO A 56 -4.25 -12.98 17.07
C PRO A 56 -5.45 -13.84 17.56
N PHE A 57 -5.23 -15.09 17.98
CA PHE A 57 -6.26 -16.00 18.48
C PHE A 57 -6.06 -16.48 19.93
N ARG A 58 -5.17 -15.83 20.70
CA ARG A 58 -4.90 -16.12 22.12
C ARG A 58 -6.14 -15.95 23.03
N GLN A 59 -6.11 -16.45 24.27
CA GLN A 59 -7.23 -16.18 25.18
C GLN A 59 -7.20 -14.72 25.69
N PRO A 60 -8.35 -14.15 26.10
CA PRO A 60 -8.39 -12.78 26.63
C PRO A 60 -7.51 -12.63 27.88
N GLY A 61 -6.56 -11.69 27.85
CA GLY A 61 -5.59 -11.46 28.93
C GLY A 61 -4.30 -12.28 28.82
N GLU A 62 -4.23 -13.31 27.99
CA GLU A 62 -2.98 -14.02 27.71
C GLU A 62 -2.07 -13.20 26.78
N ARG A 63 -0.76 -13.41 26.92
CA ARG A 63 0.31 -12.84 26.07
C ARG A 63 1.06 -13.96 25.32
N THR A 64 0.35 -14.92 24.73
CA THR A 64 1.01 -15.99 23.96
C THR A 64 1.74 -15.42 22.72
N PRO A 65 3.03 -15.75 22.52
CA PRO A 65 3.79 -15.26 21.38
C PRO A 65 3.35 -15.94 20.08
N CYS A 66 3.37 -15.19 18.99
CA CYS A 66 3.06 -15.69 17.66
C CYS A 66 4.29 -16.38 17.05
N GLN A 67 4.14 -17.65 16.65
CA GLN A 67 5.21 -18.44 16.02
C GLN A 67 5.78 -17.80 14.74
N TYR A 68 4.93 -17.10 13.98
CA TYR A 68 5.31 -16.40 12.74
C TYR A 68 4.72 -14.97 12.77
N PRO A 69 5.37 -13.98 13.40
CA PRO A 69 4.86 -12.61 13.47
C PRO A 69 4.90 -11.92 12.10
N ASN A 70 4.06 -10.92 11.88
CA ASN A 70 4.07 -10.18 10.62
C ASN A 70 5.25 -9.20 10.56
N VAL A 71 6.13 -9.42 9.59
CA VAL A 71 7.39 -8.68 9.42
C VAL A 71 7.16 -7.20 9.05
N ILE A 72 6.09 -6.90 8.32
CA ILE A 72 5.76 -5.53 7.86
C ILE A 72 5.07 -4.73 8.95
N ASP A 73 4.09 -5.30 9.65
CA ASP A 73 3.44 -4.67 10.80
C ASP A 73 4.49 -4.37 11.89
N TYR A 74 5.40 -5.32 12.17
CA TYR A 74 6.52 -5.09 13.08
C TYR A 74 7.40 -3.91 12.62
N ALA A 75 7.90 -3.94 11.38
CA ALA A 75 8.79 -2.89 10.86
C ALA A 75 8.13 -1.50 10.82
N PHE A 76 6.85 -1.44 10.44
CA PHE A 76 6.08 -0.20 10.37
C PHE A 76 5.77 0.35 11.77
N LEU A 77 5.22 -0.47 12.67
CA LEU A 77 4.85 -0.03 14.02
C LEU A 77 6.09 0.35 14.84
N TYR A 78 7.19 -0.40 14.69
CA TYR A 78 8.48 -0.03 15.29
C TYR A 78 8.99 1.33 14.79
N ALA A 79 8.76 1.69 13.52
CA ALA A 79 9.13 3.01 12.99
C ALA A 79 8.17 4.11 13.46
N VAL A 80 6.86 3.89 13.40
CA VAL A 80 5.82 4.91 13.67
C VAL A 80 5.67 5.20 15.18
N ARG A 81 5.82 4.20 16.05
CA ARG A 81 5.77 4.39 17.52
C ARG A 81 6.98 5.15 18.09
N GLN A 82 8.02 5.40 17.28
CA GLN A 82 9.13 6.30 17.64
C GLN A 82 8.77 7.79 17.49
N LEU A 83 7.63 8.13 16.88
CA LEU A 83 7.12 9.50 16.82
C LEU A 83 6.67 9.96 18.22
N PRO A 84 7.04 11.17 18.68
CA PRO A 84 6.88 11.58 20.07
C PRO A 84 5.41 11.60 20.55
N GLY A 85 4.48 11.99 19.69
CA GLY A 85 3.05 11.99 20.02
C GLY A 85 2.48 10.58 20.26
N LEU A 86 2.78 9.63 19.38
CA LEU A 86 2.35 8.23 19.53
C LEU A 86 2.99 7.56 20.75
N ARG A 87 4.28 7.84 21.02
CA ARG A 87 4.97 7.33 22.21
C ARG A 87 4.33 7.83 23.51
N SER A 88 3.87 9.10 23.54
CA SER A 88 3.15 9.65 24.68
C SER A 88 1.77 9.00 24.88
N LEU A 89 1.06 8.66 23.79
CA LEU A 89 -0.23 7.97 23.86
C LEU A 89 -0.08 6.50 24.30
N GLN A 90 0.98 5.81 23.85
CA GLN A 90 1.26 4.43 24.25
C GLN A 90 1.62 4.30 25.74
N TYR A 91 2.32 5.29 26.31
CA TYR A 91 2.68 5.33 27.73
C TYR A 91 1.55 5.82 28.65
N SER A 92 0.38 6.16 28.09
CA SER A 92 -0.80 6.52 28.88
C SER A 92 -1.44 5.26 29.48
N GLU A 93 -1.30 5.06 30.80
CA GLU A 93 -1.85 3.91 31.54
C GLU A 93 -3.32 3.63 31.21
N ARG A 94 -4.09 4.70 30.99
CA ARG A 94 -5.52 4.64 30.66
C ARG A 94 -5.79 3.87 29.37
N LEU A 95 -4.89 3.99 28.38
CA LEU A 95 -4.99 3.26 27.11
C LEU A 95 -4.58 1.78 27.20
N ARG A 96 -3.71 1.45 28.16
CA ARG A 96 -3.22 0.09 28.45
C ARG A 96 -4.14 -0.68 29.40
N SER A 97 -5.20 -0.05 29.91
CA SER A 97 -6.17 -0.69 30.81
C SER A 97 -7.05 -1.72 30.05
N SER A 98 -7.19 -2.92 30.63
CA SER A 98 -8.11 -3.95 30.12
C SER A 98 -9.58 -3.49 30.14
N GLN A 99 -9.90 -2.52 30.98
CA GLN A 99 -11.18 -1.82 31.02
C GLN A 99 -11.45 -1.02 29.74
N LEU A 100 -10.47 -0.24 29.24
CA LEU A 100 -10.62 0.46 27.96
C LEU A 100 -10.66 -0.53 26.78
N GLU A 101 -9.84 -1.58 26.77
CA GLU A 101 -9.91 -2.61 25.72
C GLU A 101 -11.32 -3.25 25.69
N SER A 102 -11.89 -3.55 26.86
CA SER A 102 -13.26 -4.08 26.98
C SER A 102 -14.31 -3.09 26.45
N ALA A 103 -14.18 -1.79 26.75
CA ALA A 103 -15.09 -0.75 26.28
C ALA A 103 -14.98 -0.45 24.77
N LEU A 104 -13.77 -0.47 24.21
CA LEU A 104 -13.57 -0.34 22.77
C LEU A 104 -14.13 -1.57 22.02
N ASN A 105 -13.91 -2.77 22.55
CA ASN A 105 -14.56 -3.99 22.04
C ASN A 105 -16.10 -3.87 22.09
N LYS A 106 -16.68 -3.42 23.22
CA LYS A 106 -18.13 -3.16 23.33
C LYS A 106 -18.61 -2.15 22.28
N CYS A 107 -17.96 -0.98 22.19
CA CYS A 107 -18.31 0.08 21.25
C CYS A 107 -18.32 -0.42 19.80
N VAL A 108 -17.26 -1.10 19.36
CA VAL A 108 -17.15 -1.62 17.98
C VAL A 108 -18.16 -2.74 17.71
N ILE A 109 -18.47 -3.59 18.71
CA ILE A 109 -19.55 -4.58 18.61
C ILE A 109 -20.92 -3.89 18.46
N THR A 110 -21.26 -2.96 19.35
CA THR A 110 -22.55 -2.27 19.34
C THR A 110 -22.74 -1.45 18.06
N ALA A 111 -21.70 -0.74 17.60
CA ALA A 111 -21.72 -0.02 16.33
C ALA A 111 -21.93 -0.95 15.14
N ALA A 112 -21.26 -2.10 15.11
CA ALA A 112 -21.44 -3.08 14.04
C ALA A 112 -22.83 -3.72 14.08
N ASP A 113 -23.32 -4.14 15.25
CA ASP A 113 -24.64 -4.78 15.39
C ASP A 113 -25.78 -3.85 14.98
N ILE A 114 -25.72 -2.58 15.38
CA ILE A 114 -26.67 -1.56 14.95
C ILE A 114 -26.64 -1.41 13.43
N GLN A 115 -25.44 -1.30 12.82
CA GLN A 115 -25.30 -1.17 11.37
C GLN A 115 -25.77 -2.42 10.59
N ILE A 116 -25.72 -3.62 11.17
CA ILE A 116 -26.32 -4.83 10.54
C ILE A 116 -27.83 -4.60 10.41
N PHE A 117 -28.50 -4.21 11.49
CA PHE A 117 -29.95 -4.04 11.50
C PHE A 117 -30.41 -2.83 10.69
N THR A 118 -29.75 -1.67 10.80
CA THR A 118 -30.11 -0.48 9.99
C THR A 118 -29.77 -0.66 8.52
N GLY A 119 -28.64 -1.30 8.20
CA GLY A 119 -28.25 -1.61 6.81
C GLY A 119 -29.19 -2.61 6.15
N LEU A 120 -29.60 -3.68 6.85
CA LEU A 120 -30.62 -4.60 6.36
C LEU A 120 -31.99 -3.91 6.23
N ALA A 121 -32.39 -3.08 7.18
CA ALA A 121 -33.66 -2.35 7.11
C ALA A 121 -33.72 -1.42 5.88
N VAL A 122 -32.72 -0.55 5.70
CA VAL A 122 -32.60 0.37 4.56
C VAL A 122 -32.56 -0.37 3.22
N MET A 123 -31.89 -1.52 3.15
CA MET A 123 -31.86 -2.34 1.94
C MET A 123 -33.23 -2.99 1.65
N ILE A 124 -33.90 -3.55 2.66
CA ILE A 124 -35.22 -4.17 2.51
C ILE A 124 -36.28 -3.12 2.13
N THR A 125 -36.29 -1.94 2.76
CA THR A 125 -37.21 -0.86 2.39
C THR A 125 -36.90 -0.33 1.00
N GLY A 126 -35.63 -0.22 0.61
CA GLY A 126 -35.23 0.12 -0.77
C GLY A 126 -35.79 -0.86 -1.80
N TYR A 127 -35.68 -2.17 -1.56
CA TYR A 127 -36.26 -3.19 -2.45
C TYR A 127 -37.79 -3.15 -2.50
N ILE A 128 -38.47 -2.87 -1.38
CA ILE A 128 -39.93 -2.68 -1.38
C ILE A 128 -40.32 -1.41 -2.16
N ALA A 129 -39.58 -0.31 -1.97
CA ALA A 129 -39.82 0.96 -2.64
C ALA A 129 -39.54 0.91 -4.15
N LEU A 130 -38.66 0.02 -4.65
CA LEU A 130 -38.49 -0.21 -6.09
C LEU A 130 -39.81 -0.59 -6.77
N HIS A 131 -40.62 -1.45 -6.15
CA HIS A 131 -41.95 -1.81 -6.67
C HIS A 131 -42.94 -0.64 -6.62
N CYS A 132 -42.68 0.36 -5.77
CA CYS A 132 -43.45 1.59 -5.63
C CYS A 132 -42.93 2.75 -6.50
N GLY A 133 -41.94 2.53 -7.38
CA GLY A 133 -41.38 3.58 -8.23
C GLY A 133 -40.29 4.43 -7.55
N LEU A 134 -39.35 3.82 -6.84
CA LEU A 134 -38.17 4.53 -6.34
C LEU A 134 -37.34 5.12 -7.50
N GLN A 135 -36.96 6.41 -7.41
CA GLN A 135 -36.09 7.07 -8.39
C GLN A 135 -34.65 6.54 -8.32
N SER A 136 -33.95 6.55 -9.46
CA SER A 136 -32.57 6.03 -9.56
C SER A 136 -31.59 6.75 -8.64
N TYR A 137 -31.79 8.06 -8.42
CA TYR A 137 -31.11 8.85 -7.39
C TYR A 137 -31.17 8.20 -6.00
N HIS A 138 -32.37 7.91 -5.49
CA HIS A 138 -32.57 7.33 -4.14
C HIS A 138 -32.02 5.92 -4.03
N TRP A 139 -32.13 5.14 -5.11
CA TRP A 139 -31.50 3.82 -5.18
C TRP A 139 -29.97 3.91 -5.07
N GLN A 140 -29.35 4.83 -5.80
CA GLN A 140 -27.91 5.08 -5.72
C GLN A 140 -27.49 5.46 -4.29
N LEU A 141 -28.23 6.35 -3.61
CA LEU A 141 -27.96 6.71 -2.21
C LEU A 141 -28.13 5.52 -1.26
N THR A 142 -29.17 4.70 -1.45
CA THR A 142 -29.42 3.46 -0.68
C THR A 142 -28.22 2.50 -0.74
N VAL A 143 -27.68 2.27 -1.95
CA VAL A 143 -26.50 1.41 -2.17
C VAL A 143 -25.27 1.96 -1.43
N HIS A 144 -25.01 3.27 -1.50
CA HIS A 144 -23.89 3.89 -0.79
C HIS A 144 -24.02 3.81 0.75
N LEU A 145 -25.22 3.96 1.32
CA LEU A 145 -25.44 3.83 2.77
C LEU A 145 -25.19 2.40 3.26
N VAL A 146 -25.69 1.39 2.55
CA VAL A 146 -25.50 -0.02 2.94
C VAL A 146 -24.07 -0.48 2.64
N TRP A 147 -23.36 0.16 1.71
CA TRP A 147 -21.90 0.05 1.58
C TRP A 147 -21.15 0.57 2.82
N LEU A 148 -21.56 1.70 3.42
CA LEU A 148 -20.98 2.19 4.68
C LEU A 148 -21.23 1.22 5.86
N ALA A 149 -22.41 0.61 5.93
CA ALA A 149 -22.67 -0.47 6.89
C ALA A 149 -21.71 -1.67 6.66
N SER A 150 -21.51 -2.09 5.40
CA SER A 150 -20.59 -3.18 5.07
C SER A 150 -19.14 -2.86 5.45
N LEU A 151 -18.66 -1.63 5.19
CA LEU A 151 -17.34 -1.17 5.64
C LEU A 151 -17.20 -1.20 7.17
N THR A 152 -18.25 -0.82 7.90
CA THR A 152 -18.30 -0.92 9.37
C THR A 152 -18.10 -2.38 9.82
N HIS A 153 -18.71 -3.34 9.15
CA HIS A 153 -18.57 -4.77 9.45
C HIS A 153 -17.18 -5.31 9.11
N LEU A 154 -16.63 -4.95 7.95
CA LEU A 154 -15.28 -5.34 7.54
C LEU A 154 -14.22 -4.77 8.50
N ALA A 155 -14.40 -3.54 8.97
CA ALA A 155 -13.58 -2.93 10.01
C ALA A 155 -13.73 -3.64 11.37
N ALA A 156 -14.97 -3.94 11.79
CA ALA A 156 -15.25 -4.65 13.03
C ALA A 156 -14.68 -6.08 13.04
N LEU A 157 -14.73 -6.82 11.93
CA LEU A 157 -14.10 -8.14 11.80
C LEU A 157 -12.56 -8.08 11.93
N SER A 158 -11.92 -7.03 11.41
CA SER A 158 -10.48 -6.82 11.58
C SER A 158 -10.12 -6.39 13.01
N PHE A 159 -10.90 -5.51 13.63
CA PHE A 159 -10.69 -5.05 15.02
C PHE A 159 -10.91 -6.20 16.04
N LEU A 160 -12.10 -6.79 16.02
CA LEU A 160 -12.60 -7.72 17.03
C LEU A 160 -12.06 -9.15 16.86
N ARG A 161 -11.02 -9.35 16.06
CA ARG A 161 -10.54 -10.68 15.64
C ARG A 161 -10.27 -11.62 16.81
N ASN A 162 -9.51 -11.15 17.79
CA ASN A 162 -9.20 -11.89 19.02
C ASN A 162 -10.46 -12.13 19.88
N HIS A 163 -11.35 -11.14 19.94
CA HIS A 163 -12.59 -11.19 20.72
C HIS A 163 -13.61 -12.20 20.15
N LEU A 164 -13.76 -12.24 18.82
CA LEU A 164 -14.69 -13.13 18.11
C LEU A 164 -14.13 -14.54 17.90
N ALA A 165 -12.80 -14.69 17.83
CA ALA A 165 -12.15 -16.01 17.83
C ALA A 165 -12.54 -16.86 19.04
N ASN A 166 -12.54 -16.23 20.23
CA ASN A 166 -12.89 -16.86 21.51
C ASN A 166 -14.41 -16.94 21.76
N ARG A 167 -15.26 -16.49 20.82
CA ARG A 167 -16.73 -16.39 20.99
C ARG A 167 -17.46 -16.92 19.75
N PRO A 168 -17.41 -18.24 19.46
CA PRO A 168 -17.86 -18.81 18.20
C PRO A 168 -19.35 -18.59 17.91
N GLY A 169 -20.25 -18.81 18.88
CA GLY A 169 -21.69 -18.57 18.68
C GLY A 169 -22.02 -17.11 18.32
N PRO A 170 -21.59 -16.12 19.13
CA PRO A 170 -21.72 -14.70 18.82
C PRO A 170 -21.03 -14.26 17.51
N ARG A 171 -20.00 -14.97 17.05
CA ARG A 171 -19.39 -14.74 15.73
C ARG A 171 -20.26 -15.30 14.60
N THR A 172 -20.78 -16.51 14.72
CA THR A 172 -21.50 -17.20 13.64
C THR A 172 -22.77 -16.45 13.21
N TRP A 173 -23.62 -16.00 14.13
CA TRP A 173 -24.83 -15.28 13.74
C TRP A 173 -24.53 -13.94 13.03
N ARG A 174 -23.48 -13.22 13.48
CA ARG A 174 -23.01 -11.99 12.84
C ARG A 174 -22.52 -12.25 11.42
N VAL A 175 -21.70 -13.28 11.22
CA VAL A 175 -21.22 -13.70 9.89
C VAL A 175 -22.39 -14.09 8.98
N ILE A 176 -23.43 -14.76 9.49
CA ILE A 176 -24.64 -15.07 8.72
C ILE A 176 -25.38 -13.78 8.32
N ALA A 177 -25.63 -12.86 9.25
CA ALA A 177 -26.34 -11.61 8.96
C ALA A 177 -25.54 -10.70 7.98
N MET A 178 -24.22 -10.62 8.16
CA MET A 178 -23.31 -9.96 7.21
C MET A 178 -23.31 -10.63 5.84
N SER A 179 -23.42 -11.97 5.77
CA SER A 179 -23.51 -12.70 4.49
C SER A 179 -24.83 -12.44 3.77
N ILE A 180 -25.94 -12.33 4.51
CA ILE A 180 -27.25 -11.95 3.96
C ILE A 180 -27.15 -10.52 3.38
N MET A 181 -26.71 -9.55 4.18
CA MET A 181 -26.56 -8.17 3.75
C MET A 181 -25.59 -8.02 2.55
N LEU A 182 -24.51 -8.80 2.52
CA LEU A 182 -23.58 -8.90 1.39
C LEU A 182 -24.28 -9.33 0.10
N VAL A 183 -25.15 -10.35 0.14
CA VAL A 183 -25.89 -10.80 -1.05
C VAL A 183 -26.85 -9.72 -1.54
N PHE A 184 -27.64 -9.11 -0.66
CA PHE A 184 -28.52 -8.01 -1.03
C PHE A 184 -27.73 -6.81 -1.60
N LEU A 185 -26.63 -6.40 -0.97
CA LEU A 185 -25.78 -5.31 -1.46
C LEU A 185 -25.09 -5.63 -2.78
N ALA A 186 -24.65 -6.87 -3.01
CA ALA A 186 -24.06 -7.29 -4.28
C ALA A 186 -25.09 -7.23 -5.43
N VAL A 187 -26.32 -7.70 -5.21
CA VAL A 187 -27.40 -7.53 -6.20
C VAL A 187 -27.69 -6.05 -6.41
N ALA A 188 -27.73 -5.24 -5.35
CA ALA A 188 -28.06 -3.83 -5.45
C ALA A 188 -26.98 -2.99 -6.16
N VAL A 189 -25.69 -3.28 -5.95
CA VAL A 189 -24.56 -2.74 -6.73
C VAL A 189 -24.67 -3.17 -8.20
N GLY A 190 -25.01 -4.44 -8.46
CA GLY A 190 -25.25 -4.93 -9.83
C GLY A 190 -26.36 -4.15 -10.55
N LEU A 191 -27.42 -3.80 -9.84
CA LEU A 191 -28.50 -2.95 -10.35
C LEU A 191 -28.10 -1.47 -10.46
N ALA A 192 -27.17 -0.98 -9.64
CA ALA A 192 -26.64 0.39 -9.73
C ALA A 192 -25.72 0.62 -10.95
N GLY A 193 -25.14 -0.45 -11.52
CA GLY A 193 -24.32 -0.37 -12.75
C GLY A 193 -25.07 0.06 -14.02
N TYR A 194 -26.39 0.27 -13.93
CA TYR A 194 -27.20 0.84 -15.01
C TYR A 194 -27.17 2.37 -15.09
N PHE A 195 -26.74 3.08 -14.04
CA PHE A 195 -26.96 4.53 -13.91
C PHE A 195 -25.71 5.35 -14.27
N ASP A 196 -25.73 6.00 -15.44
CA ASP A 196 -24.66 6.88 -15.91
C ASP A 196 -25.25 8.24 -16.36
N TRP A 197 -25.36 9.17 -15.41
CA TRP A 197 -26.06 10.46 -15.57
C TRP A 197 -25.20 11.58 -16.18
N GLY A 198 -24.34 11.25 -17.16
CA GLY A 198 -23.59 12.24 -17.94
C GLY A 198 -24.46 13.00 -18.95
N ASP A 199 -23.92 14.03 -19.60
CA ASP A 199 -24.68 14.84 -20.57
C ASP A 199 -25.09 14.06 -21.85
N GLU A 200 -24.34 13.02 -22.22
CA GLU A 200 -24.72 12.04 -23.26
C GLU A 200 -25.52 10.83 -22.70
N GLY A 201 -25.84 10.84 -21.41
CA GLY A 201 -26.42 9.71 -20.68
C GLY A 201 -27.85 9.39 -21.10
N SER A 202 -28.12 8.11 -21.39
CA SER A 202 -29.45 7.62 -21.80
C SER A 202 -30.51 7.63 -20.68
N ASN A 203 -30.16 8.05 -19.46
CA ASN A 203 -30.99 7.96 -18.28
C ASN A 203 -30.71 9.07 -17.25
N LYS A 204 -31.77 9.55 -16.58
CA LYS A 204 -31.70 10.68 -15.63
C LYS A 204 -31.84 10.21 -14.19
N ALA A 205 -31.26 10.97 -13.26
CA ALA A 205 -31.34 10.70 -11.83
C ALA A 205 -32.79 10.71 -11.28
N SER A 206 -33.68 11.48 -11.91
CA SER A 206 -35.12 11.55 -11.62
C SER A 206 -35.95 10.39 -12.18
N ASP A 207 -35.41 9.59 -13.10
CA ASP A 207 -36.13 8.45 -13.67
C ASP A 207 -36.23 7.29 -12.66
N PHE A 208 -37.34 6.55 -12.71
CA PHE A 208 -37.58 5.39 -11.84
C PHE A 208 -36.55 4.27 -12.08
N ALA A 209 -35.87 3.84 -11.02
CA ALA A 209 -34.75 2.89 -11.09
C ALA A 209 -35.11 1.59 -11.81
N VAL A 210 -36.29 1.04 -11.48
CA VAL A 210 -36.80 -0.24 -12.00
C VAL A 210 -37.00 -0.23 -13.52
N CYS A 211 -37.15 0.95 -14.14
CA CYS A 211 -37.33 1.11 -15.58
C CYS A 211 -36.05 0.93 -16.41
N TYR A 212 -34.91 0.64 -15.77
CA TYR A 212 -33.64 0.31 -16.45
C TYR A 212 -33.22 -1.15 -16.26
N PHE A 213 -33.75 -1.83 -15.25
CA PHE A 213 -33.40 -3.22 -14.96
C PHE A 213 -33.88 -4.13 -16.09
N GLY A 214 -33.00 -5.00 -16.58
CA GLY A 214 -33.27 -5.87 -17.73
C GLY A 214 -33.05 -5.22 -19.11
N LYS A 215 -32.74 -3.92 -19.19
CA LYS A 215 -32.15 -3.35 -20.41
C LYS A 215 -30.73 -3.89 -20.60
N LYS A 216 -30.15 -3.72 -21.79
CA LYS A 216 -28.73 -4.02 -22.02
C LYS A 216 -27.87 -2.94 -21.35
N MET A 217 -27.00 -3.32 -20.42
CA MET A 217 -25.97 -2.43 -19.89
C MET A 217 -24.98 -2.05 -21.01
N ASP A 218 -24.51 -0.80 -21.04
CA ASP A 218 -23.33 -0.48 -21.84
C ASP A 218 -22.07 -0.93 -21.09
N THR A 219 -21.38 -1.91 -21.66
CA THR A 219 -20.15 -2.48 -21.12
C THR A 219 -18.94 -1.55 -21.24
N ARG A 220 -19.08 -0.37 -21.87
CA ARG A 220 -18.07 0.70 -21.94
C ARG A 220 -18.34 1.86 -20.96
N SER A 221 -19.49 1.88 -20.31
CA SER A 221 -19.88 2.95 -19.36
C SER A 221 -19.03 2.94 -18.09
N VAL A 222 -18.88 4.12 -17.47
CA VAL A 222 -18.14 4.28 -16.21
C VAL A 222 -18.89 3.56 -15.09
N ALA A 223 -20.22 3.59 -15.15
CA ALA A 223 -21.10 2.86 -14.24
C ALA A 223 -20.85 1.35 -14.24
N PHE A 224 -20.68 0.72 -15.41
CA PHE A 224 -20.43 -0.72 -15.54
C PHE A 224 -19.05 -1.13 -15.04
N GLU A 225 -18.00 -0.38 -15.38
CA GLU A 225 -16.64 -0.66 -14.88
C GLU A 225 -16.56 -0.47 -13.36
N SER A 226 -17.16 0.64 -12.86
CA SER A 226 -17.34 0.91 -11.44
C SER A 226 -18.08 -0.21 -10.72
N MET A 227 -19.17 -0.72 -11.28
CA MET A 227 -19.92 -1.86 -10.74
C MET A 227 -19.03 -3.10 -10.60
N ILE A 228 -18.27 -3.47 -11.63
CA ILE A 228 -17.38 -4.64 -11.59
C ILE A 228 -16.30 -4.48 -10.51
N LYS A 229 -15.62 -3.32 -10.45
CA LYS A 229 -14.68 -2.98 -9.37
C LYS A 229 -15.37 -3.21 -8.01
N THR A 230 -16.48 -2.53 -7.78
CA THR A 230 -17.24 -2.52 -6.52
C THR A 230 -17.66 -3.92 -6.07
N LEU A 231 -18.14 -4.78 -6.99
CA LEU A 231 -18.52 -6.16 -6.70
C LEU A 231 -17.32 -7.04 -6.29
N ILE A 232 -16.23 -7.01 -7.06
CA ILE A 232 -15.01 -7.78 -6.77
C ILE A 232 -14.47 -7.41 -5.39
N LEU A 233 -14.41 -6.10 -5.10
CA LEU A 233 -13.89 -5.55 -3.86
C LEU A 233 -14.71 -5.97 -2.63
N LEU A 234 -16.04 -5.94 -2.75
CA LEU A 234 -16.96 -6.32 -1.68
C LEU A 234 -16.87 -7.81 -1.35
N VAL A 235 -16.93 -8.65 -2.40
CA VAL A 235 -16.84 -10.11 -2.29
C VAL A 235 -15.48 -10.53 -1.74
N TYR A 236 -14.39 -10.06 -2.35
CA TYR A 236 -13.03 -10.35 -1.90
C TYR A 236 -12.78 -9.86 -0.47
N GLY A 237 -13.14 -8.60 -0.18
CA GLY A 237 -12.93 -7.95 1.11
C GLY A 237 -13.62 -8.66 2.28
N PHE A 238 -14.80 -9.24 2.04
CA PHE A 238 -15.50 -10.11 2.99
C PHE A 238 -14.82 -11.47 3.13
N PHE A 239 -14.64 -12.21 2.03
CA PHE A 239 -14.12 -13.58 2.10
C PHE A 239 -12.68 -13.64 2.62
N ILE A 240 -11.81 -12.66 2.33
CA ILE A 240 -10.45 -12.63 2.87
C ILE A 240 -10.44 -12.41 4.39
N ARG A 241 -11.34 -11.58 4.94
CA ARG A 241 -11.49 -11.34 6.39
C ARG A 241 -12.10 -12.56 7.10
N LEU A 242 -13.07 -13.22 6.47
CA LEU A 242 -13.65 -14.47 6.97
C LEU A 242 -12.61 -15.62 6.97
N ALA A 243 -11.84 -15.79 5.90
CA ALA A 243 -10.75 -16.77 5.84
C ALA A 243 -9.66 -16.46 6.88
N LYS A 244 -9.29 -15.18 7.04
CA LYS A 244 -8.40 -14.69 8.09
C LYS A 244 -8.92 -14.92 9.52
N MET A 245 -10.18 -15.33 9.76
CA MET A 245 -10.65 -15.80 11.07
C MET A 245 -10.39 -17.30 11.34
N SER A 246 -9.84 -18.06 10.39
CA SER A 246 -9.40 -19.44 10.60
C SER A 246 -7.95 -19.49 11.09
N ARG A 247 -7.73 -20.11 12.26
CA ARG A 247 -6.40 -20.40 12.83
C ARG A 247 -5.49 -21.11 11.83
N ALA A 248 -6.01 -22.12 11.12
CA ALA A 248 -5.24 -22.90 10.16
C ALA A 248 -4.88 -22.10 8.89
N PHE A 249 -5.81 -21.27 8.39
CA PHE A 249 -5.57 -20.43 7.22
C PHE A 249 -4.51 -19.36 7.52
N GLU A 250 -4.67 -18.59 8.60
CA GLU A 250 -3.66 -17.59 8.95
C GLU A 250 -2.32 -18.21 9.34
N GLY A 251 -2.31 -19.30 10.09
CA GLY A 251 -1.07 -20.00 10.46
C GLY A 251 -0.25 -20.39 9.22
N SER A 252 -0.91 -21.00 8.22
CA SER A 252 -0.29 -21.33 6.93
C SER A 252 0.16 -20.06 6.16
N LEU A 253 -0.71 -19.05 6.09
CA LEU A 253 -0.46 -17.79 5.37
C LEU A 253 0.74 -17.00 5.95
N ARG A 254 0.97 -17.05 7.27
CA ARG A 254 2.13 -16.46 7.97
C ARG A 254 3.38 -17.35 7.92
N ALA A 255 3.22 -18.67 8.00
CA ALA A 255 4.33 -19.62 7.91
C ALA A 255 5.01 -19.56 6.53
N PHE A 256 4.23 -19.44 5.44
CA PHE A 256 4.74 -19.43 4.07
C PHE A 256 5.82 -18.36 3.80
N PRO A 257 5.60 -17.04 4.04
CA PRO A 257 6.62 -16.03 3.82
C PRO A 257 7.84 -16.19 4.73
N ALA A 258 7.68 -16.70 5.96
CA ALA A 258 8.78 -16.99 6.88
C ALA A 258 9.67 -18.13 6.38
N HIS A 259 9.09 -19.19 5.81
CA HIS A 259 9.87 -20.26 5.17
C HIS A 259 10.62 -19.76 3.92
N LEU A 260 10.03 -18.84 3.16
CA LEU A 260 10.66 -18.22 1.98
C LEU A 260 11.82 -17.29 2.35
N SER A 261 11.67 -16.41 3.36
CA SER A 261 12.77 -15.55 3.83
C SER A 261 13.88 -16.38 4.45
N ALA A 262 13.56 -17.36 5.30
CA ALA A 262 14.56 -18.29 5.85
C ALA A 262 15.28 -19.11 4.76
N ARG A 263 14.64 -19.41 3.62
CA ARG A 263 15.30 -20.03 2.46
C ARG A 263 16.21 -19.04 1.73
N ALA A 264 15.76 -17.81 1.49
CA ALA A 264 16.59 -16.76 0.87
C ALA A 264 17.83 -16.44 1.72
N MET A 265 17.68 -16.32 3.04
CA MET A 265 18.78 -16.03 3.96
C MET A 265 19.78 -17.20 4.07
N ARG A 266 19.34 -18.45 4.00
CA ARG A 266 20.26 -19.62 3.91
C ARG A 266 21.02 -19.67 2.58
N LEU A 267 20.39 -19.28 1.46
CA LEU A 267 21.09 -19.14 0.17
C LEU A 267 22.12 -18.00 0.19
N GLN A 268 21.88 -16.93 0.97
CA GLN A 268 22.78 -15.79 1.07
C GLN A 268 23.93 -16.03 2.07
N ARG A 269 23.62 -16.45 3.30
CA ARG A 269 24.59 -16.69 4.39
C ARG A 269 25.39 -17.98 4.21
N GLY A 270 24.86 -18.97 3.49
CA GLY A 270 25.35 -20.34 3.54
C GLY A 270 24.67 -21.16 4.65
N ASN A 271 25.21 -22.35 4.92
CA ASN A 271 24.73 -23.26 5.96
C ASN A 271 25.88 -24.17 6.44
N ASP A 272 26.03 -24.31 7.76
CA ASP A 272 27.19 -24.90 8.47
C ASP A 272 27.56 -26.33 8.05
N ARG A 273 26.66 -27.04 7.36
CA ARG A 273 26.81 -28.45 7.01
C ARG A 273 27.29 -28.75 5.58
N ASP A 274 27.43 -27.76 4.70
CA ASP A 274 28.12 -27.90 3.38
C ASP A 274 28.06 -26.64 2.50
N THR A 275 27.13 -25.71 2.75
CA THR A 275 26.82 -24.65 1.77
C THR A 275 27.65 -23.40 2.04
N GLN A 276 28.65 -23.13 1.20
CA GLN A 276 29.46 -21.91 1.26
C GLN A 276 28.58 -20.65 1.10
N GLN A 277 28.91 -19.59 1.84
CA GLN A 277 28.28 -18.26 1.73
C GLN A 277 28.31 -17.75 0.28
N TRP A 278 27.24 -17.05 -0.15
CA TRP A 278 27.22 -16.41 -1.48
C TRP A 278 28.16 -15.20 -1.50
N ASP A 279 29.41 -15.42 -1.95
CA ASP A 279 30.37 -14.38 -2.27
C ASP A 279 30.55 -14.22 -3.80
N PRO A 280 30.06 -13.12 -4.39
CA PRO A 280 30.29 -12.78 -5.79
C PRO A 280 31.78 -12.75 -6.20
N ARG A 281 32.74 -12.60 -5.29
CA ARG A 281 34.17 -12.59 -5.65
C ARG A 281 34.69 -13.95 -6.11
N THR A 282 34.05 -15.04 -5.67
CA THR A 282 34.34 -16.40 -6.18
C THR A 282 33.80 -16.63 -7.59
N LEU A 283 32.83 -15.81 -8.00
CA LEU A 283 32.01 -16.00 -9.19
C LEU A 283 32.79 -15.95 -10.50
N THR A 284 33.80 -15.07 -10.54
CA THR A 284 34.65 -14.77 -11.71
C THR A 284 35.61 -15.89 -12.10
N ASN A 285 35.69 -16.97 -11.31
CA ASN A 285 36.60 -18.09 -11.56
C ASN A 285 36.20 -18.96 -12.78
N SER A 286 34.94 -18.92 -13.22
CA SER A 286 34.43 -19.66 -14.38
C SER A 286 33.12 -19.07 -14.92
N ILE A 287 32.80 -19.32 -16.20
CA ILE A 287 31.44 -19.09 -16.72
C ILE A 287 30.42 -19.93 -15.94
N LYS A 288 30.76 -21.18 -15.56
CA LYS A 288 29.83 -22.07 -14.84
C LYS A 288 29.49 -21.54 -13.46
N SER A 289 30.47 -21.00 -12.72
CA SER A 289 30.20 -20.31 -11.46
C SER A 289 29.37 -19.05 -11.69
N PHE A 290 29.69 -18.25 -12.71
CA PHE A 290 28.93 -17.03 -13.04
C PHE A 290 27.45 -17.25 -13.33
N ILE A 291 27.12 -18.19 -14.23
CA ILE A 291 25.73 -18.56 -14.49
C ILE A 291 25.06 -19.05 -13.20
N GLN A 292 25.75 -19.85 -12.39
CA GLN A 292 25.21 -20.37 -11.14
C GLN A 292 24.94 -19.28 -10.09
N GLY A 293 25.85 -18.32 -9.89
CA GLY A 293 25.67 -17.28 -8.87
C GLY A 293 24.73 -16.15 -9.30
N VAL A 294 24.61 -15.85 -10.60
CA VAL A 294 23.53 -15.02 -11.14
C VAL A 294 22.18 -15.73 -10.95
N ARG A 295 22.10 -17.04 -11.24
CA ARG A 295 20.91 -17.86 -10.97
C ARG A 295 20.54 -17.87 -9.47
N SER A 296 21.52 -17.99 -8.58
CA SER A 296 21.29 -17.86 -7.12
C SER A 296 20.82 -16.47 -6.74
N SER A 297 21.38 -15.39 -7.32
CA SER A 297 20.95 -14.01 -7.06
C SER A 297 19.50 -13.77 -7.47
N LEU A 298 19.11 -14.20 -8.67
CA LEU A 298 17.72 -14.15 -9.16
C LEU A 298 16.78 -15.02 -8.31
N CYS A 299 17.23 -16.19 -7.84
CA CYS A 299 16.45 -17.05 -6.94
C CYS A 299 16.24 -16.39 -5.57
N MET A 300 17.27 -15.81 -4.96
CA MET A 300 17.17 -15.04 -3.70
C MET A 300 16.27 -13.81 -3.88
N ALA A 301 16.33 -13.14 -5.04
CA ALA A 301 15.46 -12.01 -5.35
C ALA A 301 14.00 -12.44 -5.46
N GLY A 302 13.68 -13.50 -6.20
CA GLY A 302 12.33 -14.05 -6.31
C GLY A 302 11.76 -14.55 -4.97
N LEU A 303 12.54 -15.31 -4.19
CA LEU A 303 12.14 -15.77 -2.86
C LEU A 303 11.86 -14.58 -1.90
N SER A 304 12.70 -13.56 -1.94
CA SER A 304 12.52 -12.34 -1.14
C SER A 304 11.30 -11.54 -1.59
N PHE A 305 11.12 -11.39 -2.90
CA PHE A 305 9.97 -10.69 -3.49
C PHE A 305 8.64 -11.33 -3.05
N VAL A 306 8.52 -12.66 -3.16
CA VAL A 306 7.30 -13.38 -2.73
C VAL A 306 7.15 -13.33 -1.21
N SER A 307 8.23 -13.45 -0.44
CA SER A 307 8.17 -13.27 1.02
C SER A 307 7.67 -11.87 1.41
N ILE A 308 8.13 -10.82 0.73
CA ILE A 308 7.66 -9.44 0.96
C ILE A 308 6.18 -9.29 0.61
N HIS A 309 5.73 -9.79 -0.53
CA HIS A 309 4.33 -9.66 -0.94
C HIS A 309 3.37 -10.48 -0.07
N VAL A 310 3.76 -11.67 0.42
CA VAL A 310 2.90 -12.44 1.34
C VAL A 310 2.99 -11.92 2.79
N ASN A 311 4.13 -11.34 3.21
CA ASN A 311 4.17 -10.51 4.42
C ASN A 311 3.27 -9.28 4.30
N LEU A 312 3.09 -8.74 3.09
CA LEU A 312 2.13 -7.67 2.84
C LEU A 312 0.72 -8.23 2.94
N LEU A 313 0.32 -9.24 2.17
CA LEU A 313 -0.99 -9.91 2.28
C LEU A 313 -1.41 -10.30 3.73
N THR A 314 -0.47 -10.73 4.57
CA THR A 314 -0.73 -11.08 5.97
C THR A 314 -0.82 -9.89 6.94
N SER A 315 -0.39 -8.69 6.53
CA SER A 315 -0.35 -7.48 7.36
C SER A 315 -1.76 -6.92 7.65
N PHE A 316 -1.80 -5.96 8.58
CA PHE A 316 -2.98 -5.18 8.91
C PHE A 316 -3.10 -3.85 8.10
N LEU A 317 -2.12 -3.45 7.29
CA LEU A 317 -2.08 -2.19 6.51
C LEU A 317 -2.80 -2.08 5.13
N ALA A 318 -2.22 -2.48 3.97
CA ALA A 318 -2.51 -1.91 2.62
C ALA A 318 -3.22 -2.78 1.51
N GLU A 319 -4.54 -2.65 1.26
CA GLU A 319 -5.36 -3.36 0.21
C GLU A 319 -5.70 -2.36 -0.93
N VAL A 320 -5.90 -2.67 -2.22
CA VAL A 320 -6.46 -3.85 -2.97
C VAL A 320 -5.81 -3.91 -4.41
N MET A 321 -6.13 -4.57 -5.55
CA MET A 321 -7.33 -5.10 -6.28
C MET A 321 -7.00 -6.35 -7.15
N VAL A 322 -7.98 -7.03 -7.77
CA VAL A 322 -7.88 -8.28 -8.61
C VAL A 322 -8.91 -8.25 -9.77
N PRO A 323 -8.96 -9.18 -10.77
CA PRO A 323 -8.18 -9.23 -12.02
C PRO A 323 -9.04 -9.18 -13.31
N THR A 324 -8.42 -9.07 -14.51
CA THR A 324 -8.92 -9.79 -15.70
C THR A 324 -7.87 -10.03 -16.80
N TYR A 325 -8.07 -11.13 -17.55
CA TYR A 325 -7.44 -11.58 -18.81
C TYR A 325 -6.10 -12.34 -18.79
N VAL A 326 -6.23 -13.63 -19.15
CA VAL A 326 -5.27 -14.55 -19.80
C VAL A 326 -3.91 -14.80 -19.14
N ALA A 327 -3.93 -15.78 -18.24
CA ALA A 327 -2.95 -16.87 -18.11
C ALA A 327 -1.44 -16.57 -18.37
N PHE A 328 -0.71 -16.24 -17.30
CA PHE A 328 0.50 -17.01 -16.97
C PHE A 328 0.71 -17.12 -15.45
N THR A 329 1.27 -18.26 -15.04
CA THR A 329 1.44 -18.82 -13.68
C THR A 329 1.69 -17.89 -12.47
N PHE A 330 0.90 -18.12 -11.41
CA PHE A 330 1.31 -18.19 -9.99
C PHE A 330 1.75 -16.93 -9.21
N LEU A 331 1.74 -15.70 -9.75
CA LEU A 331 2.38 -14.55 -9.08
C LEU A 331 1.53 -13.28 -8.87
N THR A 332 0.25 -13.42 -8.53
CA THR A 332 -0.65 -12.28 -8.21
C THR A 332 -1.45 -12.59 -6.94
N LEU A 333 -0.98 -12.13 -5.77
CA LEU A 333 -1.61 -12.32 -4.44
C LEU A 333 -1.36 -11.16 -3.44
N PHE A 334 -1.74 -9.95 -3.85
CA PHE A 334 -2.73 -9.13 -3.12
C PHE A 334 -2.67 -8.97 -1.57
N THR A 335 -2.19 -7.81 -1.09
CA THR A 335 -3.05 -6.79 -0.39
C THR A 335 -3.50 -6.97 1.10
N THR A 336 -3.68 -5.88 1.91
CA THR A 336 -3.79 -5.89 3.40
C THR A 336 -4.70 -4.80 4.11
N GLN A 337 -5.07 -4.92 5.40
CA GLN A 337 -6.46 -4.60 5.85
C GLN A 337 -6.96 -3.14 6.09
N VAL A 338 -6.22 -2.21 6.70
CA VAL A 338 -6.75 -0.93 7.25
C VAL A 338 -6.88 0.19 6.21
N TYR A 339 -5.79 0.46 5.49
CA TYR A 339 -5.68 1.48 4.44
C TYR A 339 -6.84 1.38 3.46
N TRP A 340 -7.19 0.16 3.05
CA TRP A 340 -8.30 -0.11 2.14
C TRP A 340 -9.65 0.36 2.68
N LEU A 341 -9.91 0.14 3.96
CA LEU A 341 -11.15 0.59 4.59
C LEU A 341 -11.21 2.12 4.66
N THR A 342 -10.06 2.79 4.84
CA THR A 342 -9.98 4.26 4.77
C THR A 342 -10.22 4.80 3.36
N LEU A 343 -9.63 4.19 2.33
CA LEU A 343 -9.86 4.57 0.93
C LEU A 343 -11.29 4.30 0.50
N SER A 344 -11.85 3.15 0.88
CA SER A 344 -13.25 2.79 0.62
C SER A 344 -14.22 3.78 1.27
N ALA A 345 -13.92 4.20 2.51
CA ALA A 345 -14.68 5.22 3.21
C ALA A 345 -14.58 6.59 2.53
N LEU A 346 -13.38 7.01 2.10
CA LEU A 346 -13.19 8.26 1.33
C LEU A 346 -13.92 8.22 -0.03
N TRP A 347 -13.82 7.10 -0.75
CA TRP A 347 -14.45 6.88 -2.05
C TRP A 347 -15.98 6.91 -1.97
N VAL A 348 -16.57 6.14 -1.05
CA VAL A 348 -18.03 6.11 -0.86
C VAL A 348 -18.52 7.47 -0.34
N THR A 349 -17.74 8.14 0.52
CA THR A 349 -18.05 9.52 0.97
C THR A 349 -18.09 10.49 -0.20
N ARG A 350 -17.04 10.52 -1.04
CA ARG A 350 -16.96 11.40 -2.21
C ARG A 350 -18.09 11.14 -3.20
N ARG A 351 -18.41 9.87 -3.47
CA ARG A 351 -19.49 9.50 -4.41
C ARG A 351 -20.87 9.78 -3.86
N TYR A 352 -21.14 9.47 -2.58
CA TYR A 352 -22.38 9.82 -1.91
C TYR A 352 -22.66 11.32 -1.99
N PHE A 353 -21.71 12.17 -1.59
CA PHE A 353 -21.94 13.63 -1.62
C PHE A 353 -22.00 14.20 -3.05
N LYS A 354 -21.24 13.67 -4.01
CA LYS A 354 -21.38 14.03 -5.43
C LYS A 354 -22.77 13.67 -5.98
N THR A 355 -23.33 12.51 -5.61
CA THR A 355 -24.73 12.17 -5.93
C THR A 355 -25.68 13.11 -5.21
N ARG A 356 -25.54 13.31 -3.88
CA ARG A 356 -26.49 14.07 -3.05
C ARG A 356 -26.72 15.49 -3.58
N VAL A 357 -25.68 16.15 -4.12
CA VAL A 357 -25.74 17.49 -4.76
C VAL A 357 -26.75 17.58 -5.93
N LEU A 358 -27.13 16.47 -6.56
CA LEU A 358 -28.18 16.46 -7.60
C LEU A 358 -29.61 16.55 -7.03
N GLY A 359 -29.80 16.45 -5.72
CA GLY A 359 -31.11 16.30 -5.09
C GLY A 359 -31.80 17.60 -4.68
N PRO A 360 -33.08 17.48 -4.26
CA PRO A 360 -33.83 18.57 -3.64
C PRO A 360 -33.22 19.02 -2.30
N LYS A 361 -33.45 20.29 -1.94
CA LYS A 361 -32.96 20.90 -0.69
C LYS A 361 -33.83 20.53 0.52
N GLU A 362 -35.07 20.18 0.25
CA GLU A 362 -36.09 19.70 1.17
C GLU A 362 -35.66 18.41 1.89
N GLU A 363 -34.60 17.74 1.42
CA GLU A 363 -33.97 16.58 2.05
C GLU A 363 -32.98 16.94 3.18
N ASP A 364 -32.58 18.21 3.27
CA ASP A 364 -31.78 18.74 4.37
C ASP A 364 -32.66 19.07 5.59
N GLU A 365 -33.99 18.99 5.45
CA GLU A 365 -34.95 19.19 6.53
C GLU A 365 -35.11 17.95 7.43
N TRP A 366 -35.41 18.19 8.70
CA TRP A 366 -35.56 17.13 9.71
C TRP A 366 -36.97 16.54 9.72
N THR A 367 -37.09 15.28 9.27
CA THR A 367 -38.32 14.49 9.40
C THR A 367 -38.23 13.51 10.57
N PHE A 368 -39.39 13.12 11.14
CA PHE A 368 -39.48 12.29 12.35
C PHE A 368 -38.71 10.96 12.25
N GLY A 369 -38.73 10.30 11.09
CA GLY A 369 -38.03 9.02 10.86
C GLY A 369 -36.51 9.10 11.03
N GLN A 370 -35.91 10.27 10.83
CA GLN A 370 -34.45 10.48 10.88
C GLN A 370 -33.88 10.47 12.30
N VAL A 371 -34.73 10.66 13.32
CA VAL A 371 -34.29 10.82 14.73
C VAL A 371 -33.82 9.49 15.32
N LEU A 372 -34.50 8.38 15.00
CA LEU A 372 -34.18 7.06 15.56
C LEU A 372 -32.78 6.55 15.13
N PRO A 373 -32.38 6.59 13.84
CA PRO A 373 -31.02 6.25 13.43
C PRO A 373 -29.94 7.05 14.17
N LEU A 374 -30.16 8.35 14.39
CA LEU A 374 -29.20 9.21 15.09
C LEU A 374 -29.08 8.87 16.58
N LEU A 375 -30.20 8.61 17.26
CA LEU A 375 -30.21 8.17 18.67
C LEU A 375 -29.46 6.84 18.86
N LEU A 376 -29.52 5.93 17.88
CA LEU A 376 -28.78 4.67 17.93
C LEU A 376 -27.26 4.87 17.93
N VAL A 377 -26.73 5.96 17.34
CA VAL A 377 -25.29 6.31 17.38
C VAL A 377 -24.81 6.63 18.81
N VAL A 378 -25.71 7.04 19.71
CA VAL A 378 -25.36 7.34 21.10
C VAL A 378 -25.00 6.05 21.87
N ALA A 379 -25.58 4.90 21.53
CA ALA A 379 -25.34 3.64 22.23
C ALA A 379 -23.87 3.14 22.21
N PRO A 380 -23.16 3.05 21.06
CA PRO A 380 -21.74 2.70 21.05
C PRO A 380 -20.86 3.76 21.74
N LEU A 381 -21.22 5.05 21.63
CA LEU A 381 -20.51 6.13 22.33
C LEU A 381 -20.66 6.04 23.86
N ALA A 382 -21.85 5.70 24.34
CA ALA A 382 -22.12 5.50 25.77
C ALA A 382 -21.22 4.42 26.38
N ALA A 383 -20.99 3.30 25.67
CA ALA A 383 -20.10 2.23 26.10
C ALA A 383 -18.62 2.69 26.31
N ILE A 384 -18.19 3.76 25.63
CA ILE A 384 -16.91 4.43 25.88
C ILE A 384 -17.04 5.41 27.06
N LEU A 385 -18.07 6.26 27.07
CA LEU A 385 -18.30 7.27 28.11
C LEU A 385 -18.43 6.66 29.52
N GLU A 386 -18.99 5.45 29.65
CA GLU A 386 -19.03 4.67 30.90
C GLU A 386 -17.64 4.44 31.54
N GLN A 387 -16.54 4.49 30.79
CA GLN A 387 -15.16 4.40 31.32
C GLN A 387 -14.55 5.78 31.64
N PHE A 388 -15.06 6.84 31.02
CA PHE A 388 -14.57 8.21 31.20
C PHE A 388 -15.32 8.98 32.28
N ILE A 389 -16.53 8.55 32.63
CA ILE A 389 -17.24 8.90 33.85
C ILE A 389 -16.69 8.02 34.99
N PRO A 390 -15.76 8.51 35.85
CA PRO A 390 -15.43 7.78 37.07
C PRO A 390 -16.68 7.69 37.94
N ALA A 391 -16.80 6.65 38.77
CA ALA A 391 -17.94 6.47 39.66
C ALA A 391 -18.00 7.60 40.72
N GLN A 392 -18.72 8.68 40.41
CA GLN A 392 -18.80 9.90 41.23
C GLN A 392 -19.39 9.66 42.63
N ALA A 393 -20.01 8.50 42.86
CA ALA A 393 -20.44 8.00 44.16
C ALA A 393 -19.29 7.69 45.15
N SER A 394 -18.01 7.72 44.75
CA SER A 394 -16.85 7.49 45.64
C SER A 394 -15.96 8.72 45.86
N THR A 395 -16.29 9.88 45.28
CA THR A 395 -15.40 11.06 45.21
C THR A 395 -15.10 11.75 46.54
N ASP A 396 -15.76 11.34 47.64
CA ASP A 396 -15.66 12.00 48.96
C ASP A 396 -14.66 11.32 49.93
N ARG A 397 -13.87 10.33 49.46
CA ARG A 397 -12.72 9.82 50.22
C ARG A 397 -11.46 9.70 49.36
N ARG A 398 -10.36 10.25 49.92
CA ARG A 398 -8.95 10.08 49.49
C ARG A 398 -8.50 10.89 48.26
N ARG A 399 -8.54 12.23 48.39
CA ARG A 399 -7.41 13.06 47.92
C ARG A 399 -6.17 12.72 48.76
N GLN A 400 -5.38 11.74 48.32
CA GLN A 400 -4.01 11.54 48.78
C GLN A 400 -3.07 11.53 47.56
N ARG A 401 -1.79 11.86 47.76
CA ARG A 401 -0.74 11.60 46.75
C ARG A 401 -0.77 10.12 46.37
N PRO A 402 -0.38 9.72 45.15
CA PRO A 402 -0.31 8.31 44.76
C PRO A 402 0.43 7.54 45.85
N SER A 403 -0.24 6.52 46.41
CA SER A 403 0.30 5.82 47.58
C SER A 403 1.61 5.13 47.21
N GLN A 404 2.46 4.91 48.21
CA GLN A 404 3.72 4.19 48.00
C GLN A 404 3.46 2.80 47.40
N THR A 405 2.33 2.17 47.76
CA THR A 405 1.80 0.94 47.15
C THR A 405 1.43 1.11 45.68
N ALA A 406 0.75 2.20 45.28
CA ALA A 406 0.38 2.44 43.90
C ALA A 406 1.62 2.64 43.00
N LEU A 407 2.62 3.38 43.50
CA LEU A 407 3.90 3.56 42.79
C LEU A 407 4.73 2.28 42.75
N LEU A 408 4.63 1.41 43.77
CA LEU A 408 5.25 0.09 43.78
C LEU A 408 4.56 -0.87 42.78
N ILE A 409 3.23 -0.83 42.68
CA ILE A 409 2.46 -1.54 41.65
C ILE A 409 2.85 -1.05 40.24
N LEU A 410 3.03 0.27 40.05
CA LEU A 410 3.53 0.87 38.80
C LEU A 410 4.92 0.32 38.44
N ASN A 411 5.85 0.30 39.40
CA ASN A 411 7.21 -0.24 39.28
C ASN A 411 7.28 -1.78 39.27
N GLN A 412 6.16 -2.48 39.46
CA GLN A 412 6.02 -3.91 39.16
C GLN A 412 5.48 -4.07 37.76
N LEU A 413 4.36 -3.45 37.39
CA LEU A 413 3.81 -3.51 36.02
C LEU A 413 4.83 -3.09 34.95
N GLU A 414 5.69 -2.10 35.22
CA GLU A 414 6.78 -1.73 34.29
C GLU A 414 7.91 -2.77 34.24
N ARG A 415 8.15 -3.53 35.32
CA ARG A 415 9.10 -4.66 35.33
C ARG A 415 8.51 -5.90 34.68
N ASP A 416 7.29 -6.27 35.04
CA ASP A 416 6.55 -7.39 34.47
C ASP A 416 6.43 -7.20 32.95
N GLU A 417 6.22 -5.98 32.46
CA GLU A 417 6.30 -5.67 31.02
C GLU A 417 7.72 -5.68 30.45
N ALA A 418 8.74 -5.23 31.17
CA ALA A 418 10.13 -5.38 30.72
C ALA A 418 10.55 -6.86 30.63
N GLU A 419 9.95 -7.74 31.42
CA GLU A 419 10.19 -9.18 31.45
C GLU A 419 9.37 -9.92 30.38
N ASP A 420 8.10 -9.55 30.14
CA ASP A 420 7.30 -10.05 29.00
C ASP A 420 7.92 -9.68 27.64
N ASN A 421 8.42 -8.45 27.49
CA ASN A 421 9.11 -8.01 26.27
C ASN A 421 10.44 -8.76 26.01
N ASN A 422 10.93 -9.58 26.95
CA ASN A 422 12.12 -10.42 26.77
C ASN A 422 11.80 -11.84 26.24
N ILE A 423 10.53 -12.21 26.02
CA ILE A 423 10.19 -13.48 25.36
C ILE A 423 10.70 -13.44 23.90
N PRO A 424 11.72 -14.23 23.51
CA PRO A 424 12.42 -14.02 22.24
C PRO A 424 11.64 -14.63 21.07
N VAL A 425 10.82 -13.81 20.41
CA VAL A 425 10.23 -14.17 19.11
C VAL A 425 11.32 -14.11 18.03
N GLU A 426 11.57 -15.23 17.33
CA GLU A 426 12.70 -15.37 16.39
C GLU A 426 12.46 -14.63 15.06
N ILE A 427 12.42 -13.31 15.13
CA ILE A 427 12.40 -12.42 13.97
C ILE A 427 13.83 -12.27 13.45
N ASP A 428 14.10 -12.63 12.19
CA ASP A 428 15.38 -12.30 11.52
C ASP A 428 15.44 -10.78 11.24
N LEU A 429 15.77 -10.02 12.30
CA LEU A 429 15.91 -8.56 12.26
C LEU A 429 16.93 -8.12 11.20
N GLN A 430 17.94 -8.96 10.89
CA GLN A 430 18.94 -8.70 9.87
C GLN A 430 18.35 -8.80 8.45
N TYR A 431 17.33 -9.64 8.21
CA TYR A 431 16.53 -9.62 6.98
C TYR A 431 15.70 -8.33 6.87
N ILE A 432 14.98 -7.92 7.92
CA ILE A 432 14.20 -6.65 7.95
C ILE A 432 15.12 -5.44 7.75
N HIS A 433 16.33 -5.50 8.31
CA HIS A 433 17.32 -4.44 8.22
C HIS A 433 18.17 -4.52 6.94
N SER A 434 17.94 -5.52 6.09
CA SER A 434 18.59 -5.62 4.79
C SER A 434 18.16 -4.47 3.86
N LEU A 435 19.10 -4.03 3.03
CA LEU A 435 18.87 -2.97 2.05
C LEU A 435 17.83 -3.40 0.99
N ALA A 436 17.88 -4.67 0.58
CA ALA A 436 16.95 -5.28 -0.36
C ALA A 436 15.51 -5.16 0.14
N TYR A 437 15.23 -5.66 1.36
CA TYR A 437 13.89 -5.64 1.96
C TYR A 437 13.32 -4.21 2.07
N ARG A 438 14.10 -3.28 2.63
CA ARG A 438 13.61 -1.90 2.90
C ARG A 438 13.26 -1.12 1.64
N GLY A 439 14.08 -1.20 0.60
CA GLY A 439 13.80 -0.48 -0.66
C GLY A 439 12.70 -1.13 -1.48
N ALA A 440 12.57 -2.46 -1.46
CA ALA A 440 11.43 -3.15 -2.10
C ALA A 440 10.11 -2.81 -1.40
N PHE A 441 10.10 -2.81 -0.06
CA PHE A 441 8.95 -2.36 0.73
C PHE A 441 8.56 -0.90 0.40
N LEU A 442 9.53 0.00 0.23
CA LEU A 442 9.25 1.39 -0.18
C LEU A 442 8.64 1.46 -1.60
N LEU A 443 9.23 0.75 -2.57
CA LEU A 443 8.74 0.71 -3.95
C LEU A 443 7.34 0.09 -4.06
N ALA A 444 7.05 -0.93 -3.24
CA ALA A 444 5.70 -1.45 -3.09
C ALA A 444 4.77 -0.37 -2.52
N ALA A 445 5.09 0.20 -1.36
CA ALA A 445 4.23 1.16 -0.66
C ALA A 445 3.87 2.38 -1.52
N ILE A 446 4.79 2.87 -2.36
CA ILE A 446 4.55 3.92 -3.36
C ILE A 446 3.43 3.51 -4.33
N ALA A 447 3.53 2.33 -4.93
CA ALA A 447 2.51 1.82 -5.87
C ALA A 447 1.14 1.54 -5.22
N TYR A 448 1.12 1.14 -3.93
CA TYR A 448 -0.14 1.03 -3.19
C TYR A 448 -0.77 2.41 -2.93
N ILE A 449 0.03 3.45 -2.69
CA ILE A 449 -0.44 4.83 -2.53
C ILE A 449 -1.06 5.34 -3.83
N GLU A 450 -0.39 5.10 -4.96
CA GLU A 450 -0.85 5.43 -6.31
C GLU A 450 -2.21 4.79 -6.66
N VAL A 451 -2.31 3.45 -6.58
CA VAL A 451 -3.58 2.74 -6.84
C VAL A 451 -4.70 3.19 -5.89
N GLY A 452 -4.37 3.52 -4.64
CA GLY A 452 -5.32 4.05 -3.68
C GLY A 452 -5.85 5.44 -4.05
N ILE A 453 -4.98 6.34 -4.50
CA ILE A 453 -5.36 7.66 -5.04
C ILE A 453 -6.27 7.47 -6.26
N PHE A 454 -5.88 6.61 -7.21
CA PHE A 454 -6.69 6.33 -8.40
C PHE A 454 -8.09 5.86 -8.02
N PHE A 455 -8.20 4.87 -7.13
CA PHE A 455 -9.50 4.33 -6.73
C PHE A 455 -10.43 5.43 -6.16
N VAL A 456 -9.92 6.33 -5.32
CA VAL A 456 -10.70 7.46 -4.75
C VAL A 456 -11.06 8.53 -5.81
N VAL A 457 -10.30 8.62 -6.89
CA VAL A 457 -10.38 9.67 -7.92
C VAL A 457 -11.11 9.22 -9.21
N ASP A 458 -11.55 7.95 -9.27
CA ASP A 458 -12.27 7.17 -10.30
C ASP A 458 -13.60 7.78 -10.87
N GLN A 459 -13.76 9.10 -10.95
CA GLN A 459 -14.87 9.83 -11.61
C GLN A 459 -14.52 11.27 -12.06
N LEU A 460 -13.29 11.55 -12.50
CA LEU A 460 -13.08 12.64 -13.46
C LEU A 460 -13.33 12.11 -14.89
N PRO A 461 -13.77 12.95 -15.84
CA PRO A 461 -13.73 12.60 -17.26
C PRO A 461 -12.31 12.21 -17.70
N GLY A 462 -12.19 11.43 -18.78
CA GLY A 462 -10.94 10.80 -19.22
C GLY A 462 -10.58 9.47 -18.52
N ILE A 463 -10.97 9.26 -17.25
CA ILE A 463 -10.52 8.12 -16.42
C ILE A 463 -11.13 6.75 -16.79
N THR A 464 -11.63 6.56 -18.02
CA THR A 464 -12.46 5.41 -18.45
C THR A 464 -11.72 4.33 -19.25
N LYS A 465 -10.55 4.64 -19.83
CA LYS A 465 -9.67 3.67 -20.52
C LYS A 465 -8.50 3.05 -19.69
N PRO A 466 -8.14 3.48 -18.46
CA PRO A 466 -6.83 3.16 -17.89
C PRO A 466 -6.69 1.83 -17.16
N LEU A 467 -7.77 1.06 -16.90
CA LEU A 467 -7.69 -0.12 -16.03
C LEU A 467 -6.62 -1.13 -16.49
N LEU A 468 -6.48 -1.33 -17.80
CA LEU A 468 -5.45 -2.19 -18.38
C LEU A 468 -4.04 -1.57 -18.25
N ARG A 469 -3.89 -0.24 -18.39
CA ARG A 469 -2.60 0.44 -18.27
C ARG A 469 -2.12 0.50 -16.82
N ILE A 470 -2.97 0.93 -15.89
CA ILE A 470 -2.67 0.98 -14.46
C ILE A 470 -2.54 -0.44 -13.89
N GLY A 471 -3.38 -1.39 -14.33
CA GLY A 471 -3.22 -2.80 -14.03
C GLY A 471 -1.86 -3.33 -14.49
N PHE A 472 -1.41 -3.01 -15.70
CA PHE A 472 -0.07 -3.38 -16.16
C PHE A 472 1.05 -2.70 -15.35
N VAL A 473 0.93 -1.40 -15.07
CA VAL A 473 1.92 -0.64 -14.27
C VAL A 473 2.07 -1.25 -12.87
N PHE A 474 0.96 -1.63 -12.24
CA PHE A 474 0.92 -2.18 -10.89
C PHE A 474 1.25 -3.67 -10.81
N PHE A 475 0.87 -4.50 -11.79
CA PHE A 475 1.07 -5.96 -11.77
C PHE A 475 2.30 -6.47 -12.54
N ALA A 476 2.87 -5.68 -13.45
CA ALA A 476 4.08 -6.05 -14.18
C ALA A 476 5.24 -5.09 -13.87
N THR A 477 5.06 -3.78 -14.08
CA THR A 477 6.13 -2.79 -13.94
C THR A 477 6.63 -2.67 -12.50
N ASN A 478 5.79 -2.37 -11.51
CA ASN A 478 6.26 -2.21 -10.14
C ASN A 478 6.89 -3.50 -9.56
N PRO A 479 6.32 -4.71 -9.79
CA PRO A 479 6.99 -5.98 -9.49
C PRO A 479 8.36 -6.14 -10.12
N LEU A 480 8.52 -5.76 -11.40
CA LEU A 480 9.82 -5.78 -12.07
C LEU A 480 10.81 -4.82 -11.41
N LEU A 481 10.40 -3.58 -11.09
CA LEU A 481 11.25 -2.58 -10.41
C LEU A 481 11.67 -3.04 -9.00
N GLN A 482 10.77 -3.70 -8.26
CA GLN A 482 11.09 -4.30 -6.96
C GLN A 482 12.10 -5.46 -7.08
N LEU A 483 11.90 -6.38 -8.04
CA LEU A 483 12.86 -7.45 -8.33
C LEU A 483 14.24 -6.89 -8.74
N LEU A 484 14.23 -5.83 -9.55
CA LEU A 484 15.42 -5.10 -9.98
C LEU A 484 16.17 -4.52 -8.77
N TRP A 485 15.45 -3.85 -7.85
CA TRP A 485 16.02 -3.32 -6.62
C TRP A 485 16.64 -4.42 -5.75
N ILE A 486 15.89 -5.50 -5.48
CA ILE A 486 16.37 -6.60 -4.62
C ILE A 486 17.65 -7.20 -5.22
N HIS A 487 17.67 -7.43 -6.53
CA HIS A 487 18.86 -7.89 -7.23
C HIS A 487 20.03 -6.91 -7.05
N CYS A 488 19.87 -5.65 -7.43
CA CYS A 488 20.91 -4.62 -7.29
C CYS A 488 21.44 -4.49 -5.85
N ALA A 489 20.56 -4.52 -4.85
CA ALA A 489 20.89 -4.41 -3.44
C ALA A 489 21.76 -5.58 -2.91
N LEU A 490 21.73 -6.76 -3.56
CA LEU A 490 22.63 -7.88 -3.26
C LEU A 490 24.05 -7.65 -3.78
N TRP A 491 24.24 -7.01 -4.95
CA TRP A 491 25.56 -6.80 -5.57
C TRP A 491 26.28 -5.54 -5.05
N ILE A 492 25.56 -4.44 -4.81
CA ILE A 492 26.16 -3.14 -4.41
C ILE A 492 27.10 -3.21 -3.17
N PRO A 493 26.86 -4.05 -2.14
CA PRO A 493 27.81 -4.21 -1.03
C PRO A 493 29.22 -4.63 -1.47
N TYR A 494 29.34 -5.42 -2.53
CA TYR A 494 30.60 -6.04 -2.99
C TYR A 494 31.43 -5.15 -3.94
N LEU A 495 30.92 -3.98 -4.33
CA LEU A 495 31.69 -2.98 -5.10
C LEU A 495 32.97 -2.58 -4.35
N THR A 496 34.09 -2.49 -5.05
CA THR A 496 35.42 -2.13 -4.50
C THR A 496 35.62 -0.62 -4.29
N HIS A 497 34.55 0.17 -4.39
CA HIS A 497 34.56 1.63 -4.23
C HIS A 497 34.36 2.10 -2.78
N SER A 498 34.60 3.40 -2.53
CA SER A 498 34.49 4.02 -1.21
C SER A 498 33.07 3.96 -0.63
N ASN A 499 32.95 4.17 0.69
CA ASN A 499 31.67 4.19 1.39
C ASN A 499 30.71 5.25 0.84
N ALA A 500 31.16 6.50 0.66
CA ALA A 500 30.38 7.55 -0.02
C ALA A 500 29.86 7.12 -1.40
N ILE A 501 30.69 6.54 -2.28
CA ILE A 501 30.25 6.06 -3.61
C ILE A 501 29.22 4.93 -3.45
N ARG A 502 29.50 3.92 -2.61
CA ARG A 502 28.56 2.82 -2.34
C ARG A 502 27.24 3.29 -1.72
N ARG A 503 27.18 4.43 -1.03
CA ARG A 503 25.92 5.03 -0.51
C ARG A 503 25.21 5.86 -1.57
N THR A 504 25.95 6.64 -2.33
CA THR A 504 25.41 7.46 -3.45
C THR A 504 24.70 6.57 -4.45
N VAL A 505 25.36 5.52 -4.97
CA VAL A 505 24.76 4.56 -5.92
C VAL A 505 23.46 3.92 -5.39
N ARG A 506 23.34 3.68 -4.07
CA ARG A 506 22.10 3.14 -3.47
C ARG A 506 20.96 4.15 -3.47
N GLY A 507 21.24 5.38 -3.04
CA GLY A 507 20.26 6.46 -3.00
C GLY A 507 19.76 6.81 -4.40
N VAL A 508 20.70 6.95 -5.34
CA VAL A 508 20.49 7.20 -6.76
C VAL A 508 19.61 6.12 -7.39
N VAL A 509 20.00 4.84 -7.31
CA VAL A 509 19.21 3.72 -7.88
C VAL A 509 17.82 3.62 -7.25
N LEU A 510 17.68 3.80 -5.92
CA LEU A 510 16.37 3.76 -5.27
C LEU A 510 15.47 4.93 -5.71
N SER A 511 16.05 6.13 -5.84
CA SER A 511 15.34 7.34 -6.28
C SER A 511 14.85 7.18 -7.72
N MET A 512 15.66 6.61 -8.61
CA MET A 512 15.26 6.33 -10.00
C MET A 512 14.10 5.35 -10.06
N LEU A 513 14.18 4.20 -9.38
CA LEU A 513 13.10 3.20 -9.43
C LEU A 513 11.80 3.73 -8.81
N ALA A 514 11.89 4.59 -7.80
CA ALA A 514 10.73 5.27 -7.22
C ALA A 514 10.15 6.34 -8.16
N ALA A 515 11.00 7.18 -8.77
CA ALA A 515 10.58 8.18 -9.74
C ALA A 515 9.93 7.55 -10.98
N ILE A 516 10.47 6.43 -11.47
CA ILE A 516 9.89 5.64 -12.57
C ILE A 516 8.50 5.11 -12.18
N THR A 517 8.31 4.65 -10.94
CA THR A 517 7.00 4.18 -10.46
C THR A 517 5.96 5.32 -10.48
N VAL A 518 6.28 6.44 -9.81
CA VAL A 518 5.40 7.63 -9.74
C VAL A 518 5.14 8.22 -11.13
N ASN A 519 6.14 8.18 -12.02
CA ASN A 519 6.01 8.65 -13.39
C ASN A 519 4.96 7.86 -14.18
N GLU A 520 5.02 6.53 -14.18
CA GLU A 520 4.07 5.72 -14.96
C GLU A 520 2.64 5.90 -14.49
N PHE A 521 2.45 6.17 -13.19
CA PHE A 521 1.16 6.52 -12.65
C PHE A 521 0.67 7.89 -13.15
N LEU A 522 1.51 8.92 -13.13
CA LEU A 522 1.14 10.28 -13.58
C LEU A 522 0.99 10.37 -15.11
N LEU A 523 1.88 9.76 -15.90
CA LEU A 523 1.74 9.64 -17.36
C LEU A 523 0.53 8.77 -17.73
N GLY A 524 0.24 7.77 -16.90
CA GLY A 524 -0.98 6.99 -16.92
C GLY A 524 -2.23 7.86 -16.77
N ALA A 525 -2.18 8.87 -15.90
CA ALA A 525 -3.29 9.79 -15.64
C ALA A 525 -3.40 10.94 -16.66
N MET A 526 -2.30 11.51 -17.17
CA MET A 526 -2.36 12.69 -18.06
C MET A 526 -2.73 12.37 -19.51
N ILE A 527 -2.23 11.28 -20.09
CA ILE A 527 -2.56 10.91 -21.49
C ILE A 527 -4.06 10.63 -21.67
N LEU A 528 -4.77 10.26 -20.59
CA LEU A 528 -6.23 10.10 -20.57
C LEU A 528 -7.01 11.40 -20.74
N ILE A 529 -6.38 12.55 -20.48
CA ILE A 529 -6.97 13.89 -20.61
C ILE A 529 -6.79 14.38 -22.05
N GLU A 530 -5.63 14.08 -22.66
CA GLU A 530 -5.31 14.45 -24.05
C GLU A 530 -6.05 13.54 -25.08
N GLU A 531 -6.38 12.29 -24.74
CA GLU A 531 -7.14 11.38 -25.61
C GLU A 531 -8.62 11.79 -25.86
N GLU A 532 -9.06 12.93 -25.31
CA GLU A 532 -10.36 13.56 -25.56
C GLU A 532 -10.34 14.46 -26.82
N GLU A 533 -9.17 14.93 -27.28
CA GLU A 533 -9.01 15.76 -28.49
C GLU A 533 -8.86 14.96 -29.82
N GLY A 534 -8.92 13.63 -29.76
CA GLY A 534 -9.21 12.77 -30.93
C GLY A 534 -8.03 12.37 -31.82
N ASP A 535 -6.78 12.58 -31.38
CA ASP A 535 -5.59 12.17 -32.14
C ASP A 535 -5.30 10.65 -32.03
N LEU A 536 -4.47 10.12 -32.95
CA LEU A 536 -4.32 8.68 -33.17
C LEU A 536 -3.55 8.00 -32.01
N PRO A 537 -4.09 6.93 -31.38
CA PRO A 537 -3.42 6.30 -30.24
C PRO A 537 -2.10 5.65 -30.66
N THR A 538 -1.01 6.12 -30.04
CA THR A 538 0.31 5.48 -30.20
C THR A 538 0.23 4.04 -29.70
N PRO A 539 0.74 3.04 -30.44
CA PRO A 539 0.56 1.64 -30.06
C PRO A 539 1.29 1.36 -28.74
N PRO A 540 0.65 0.75 -27.74
CA PRO A 540 1.20 0.62 -26.38
C PRO A 540 2.51 -0.16 -26.31
N ILE A 541 2.81 -0.93 -27.37
CA ILE A 541 4.06 -1.69 -27.56
C ILE A 541 5.29 -0.77 -27.71
N ILE A 542 5.15 0.44 -28.25
CA ILE A 542 6.29 1.35 -28.48
C ILE A 542 6.78 1.94 -27.15
N GLY A 543 5.89 2.58 -26.37
CA GLY A 543 6.25 3.09 -25.03
C GLY A 543 6.67 1.97 -24.06
N TYR A 544 6.10 0.77 -24.20
CA TYR A 544 6.54 -0.43 -23.46
C TYR A 544 8.02 -0.78 -23.72
N LEU A 545 8.51 -0.64 -24.95
CA LEU A 545 9.91 -0.95 -25.27
C LEU A 545 10.86 0.09 -24.66
N SER A 546 10.46 1.36 -24.68
CA SER A 546 11.13 2.49 -24.05
C SER A 546 11.19 2.37 -22.53
N PHE A 547 10.23 1.68 -21.92
CA PHE A 547 10.18 1.47 -20.47
C PHE A 547 11.08 0.32 -19.98
N VAL A 548 11.12 -0.80 -20.71
CA VAL A 548 11.87 -2.00 -20.29
C VAL A 548 13.38 -1.81 -20.50
N ALA A 549 13.80 -1.13 -21.57
CA ALA A 549 15.22 -0.90 -21.87
C ALA A 549 15.99 -0.16 -20.74
N PRO A 550 15.43 0.86 -20.06
CA PRO A 550 16.03 1.51 -18.90
C PRO A 550 16.34 0.57 -17.73
N GLY A 551 15.35 -0.17 -17.23
CA GLY A 551 15.51 -1.04 -16.06
C GLY A 551 16.56 -2.12 -16.30
N PHE A 552 16.52 -2.75 -17.48
CA PHE A 552 17.54 -3.74 -17.87
C PHE A 552 18.90 -3.10 -18.10
N GLY A 553 18.99 -1.94 -18.77
CA GLY A 553 20.24 -1.20 -19.00
C GLY A 553 20.92 -0.77 -17.69
N LEU A 554 20.15 -0.41 -16.66
CA LEU A 554 20.66 -0.09 -15.32
C LEU A 554 21.30 -1.34 -14.66
N VAL A 555 20.63 -2.50 -14.74
CA VAL A 555 21.19 -3.77 -14.23
C VAL A 555 22.43 -4.19 -15.01
N PHE A 556 22.43 -4.09 -16.34
CA PHE A 556 23.61 -4.40 -17.14
C PHE A 556 24.77 -3.43 -16.84
N SER A 557 24.51 -2.14 -16.63
CA SER A 557 25.50 -1.16 -16.20
C SER A 557 26.11 -1.51 -14.84
N LEU A 558 25.26 -1.81 -13.84
CA LEU A 558 25.71 -2.20 -12.49
C LEU A 558 26.47 -3.52 -12.49
N LEU A 559 26.07 -4.51 -13.29
CA LEU A 559 26.81 -5.76 -13.48
C LEU A 559 28.16 -5.53 -14.17
N THR A 560 28.24 -4.64 -15.18
CA THR A 560 29.50 -4.26 -15.87
C THR A 560 30.47 -3.59 -14.91
N MET A 561 29.98 -2.67 -14.08
CA MET A 561 30.78 -1.94 -13.10
C MET A 561 31.20 -2.83 -11.92
N TRP A 562 30.34 -3.74 -11.46
CA TRP A 562 30.68 -4.77 -10.48
C TRP A 562 31.80 -5.69 -11.01
N TYR A 563 31.67 -6.13 -12.25
CA TYR A 563 32.65 -6.95 -12.95
C TYR A 563 34.01 -6.24 -13.07
N ILE A 564 34.04 -4.98 -13.53
CA ILE A 564 35.26 -4.14 -13.60
C ILE A 564 35.88 -3.94 -12.21
N GLY A 565 35.06 -3.82 -11.17
CA GLY A 565 35.50 -3.66 -9.78
C GLY A 565 36.28 -4.85 -9.22
N ILE A 566 35.95 -6.08 -9.64
CA ILE A 566 36.58 -7.33 -9.12
C ILE A 566 37.69 -7.85 -10.05
N VAL A 567 37.55 -7.70 -11.37
CA VAL A 567 38.60 -8.13 -12.33
C VAL A 567 39.95 -7.44 -12.08
N ARG A 568 39.90 -6.25 -11.49
CA ARG A 568 41.06 -5.45 -11.09
C ARG A 568 41.90 -6.03 -9.94
N ASP A 569 41.30 -6.75 -9.00
CA ASP A 569 41.97 -7.19 -7.76
C ASP A 569 42.66 -8.56 -7.89
N SER A 570 42.23 -9.40 -8.84
CA SER A 570 42.80 -10.73 -9.05
C SER A 570 43.79 -10.74 -10.22
N ARG A 571 45.05 -11.13 -9.92
CA ARG A 571 46.10 -11.40 -10.91
C ARG A 571 45.97 -12.79 -11.57
N LYS A 572 44.87 -13.52 -11.37
CA LYS A 572 44.74 -14.96 -11.68
C LYS A 572 43.55 -15.32 -12.58
N PHE A 573 43.17 -14.47 -13.53
CA PHE A 573 42.12 -14.81 -14.50
C PHE A 573 42.67 -15.46 -15.76
N THR A 574 42.21 -16.68 -16.03
CA THR A 574 42.56 -17.50 -17.21
C THR A 574 41.53 -17.42 -18.34
N PHE A 575 40.33 -16.89 -18.07
CA PHE A 575 39.26 -16.74 -19.07
C PHE A 575 39.23 -15.31 -19.64
N ASN A 576 38.98 -15.16 -20.95
CA ASN A 576 39.02 -13.87 -21.65
C ASN A 576 37.73 -13.04 -21.45
N TRP A 577 37.45 -12.72 -20.19
CA TRP A 577 36.27 -11.99 -19.72
C TRP A 577 36.02 -10.63 -20.40
N ARG A 578 37.02 -10.06 -21.10
CA ARG A 578 36.89 -8.86 -21.94
C ARG A 578 35.72 -8.95 -22.91
N PHE A 579 35.42 -10.13 -23.45
CA PHE A 579 34.28 -10.35 -24.33
C PHE A 579 32.94 -10.08 -23.64
N ILE A 580 32.75 -10.57 -22.41
CA ILE A 580 31.53 -10.34 -21.62
C ILE A 580 31.42 -8.87 -21.21
N ALA A 581 32.53 -8.22 -20.88
CA ALA A 581 32.57 -6.79 -20.59
C ALA A 581 32.11 -5.95 -21.79
N LEU A 582 32.63 -6.26 -22.99
CA LEU A 582 32.27 -5.60 -24.24
C LEU A 582 30.82 -5.89 -24.64
N LEU A 583 30.32 -7.11 -24.43
CA LEU A 583 28.92 -7.46 -24.68
C LEU A 583 27.96 -6.67 -23.78
N LEU A 584 28.26 -6.53 -22.48
CA LEU A 584 27.43 -5.75 -21.55
C LEU A 584 27.51 -4.24 -21.86
N LEU A 585 28.69 -3.73 -22.20
CA LEU A 585 28.86 -2.34 -22.64
C LEU A 585 28.10 -2.05 -23.94
N ALA A 586 28.14 -2.98 -24.90
CA ALA A 586 27.39 -2.89 -26.15
C ALA A 586 25.87 -2.94 -25.91
N LEU A 587 25.39 -3.81 -25.01
CA LEU A 587 23.98 -3.82 -24.60
C LEU A 587 23.57 -2.46 -23.99
N SER A 588 24.39 -1.92 -23.09
CA SER A 588 24.16 -0.59 -22.49
C SER A 588 24.17 0.54 -23.52
N ALA A 589 25.03 0.46 -24.53
CA ALA A 589 25.06 1.42 -25.64
C ALA A 589 23.82 1.28 -26.54
N VAL A 590 23.38 0.06 -26.83
CA VAL A 590 22.16 -0.22 -27.62
C VAL A 590 20.90 0.25 -26.88
N THR A 591 20.76 0.00 -25.57
CA THR A 591 19.64 0.56 -24.79
C THR A 591 19.66 2.08 -24.80
N THR A 592 20.83 2.70 -24.61
CA THR A 592 20.97 4.18 -24.64
C THR A 592 20.64 4.75 -26.02
N PHE A 593 21.01 4.06 -27.11
CA PHE A 593 20.72 4.47 -28.49
C PHE A 593 19.22 4.36 -28.83
N ILE A 594 18.56 3.25 -28.45
CA ILE A 594 17.11 3.08 -28.59
C ILE A 594 16.37 4.20 -27.86
N LEU A 595 16.82 4.55 -26.65
CA LEU A 595 16.24 5.62 -25.86
C LEU A 595 16.49 7.03 -26.46
N LEU A 596 17.69 7.28 -26.98
CA LEU A 596 17.99 8.53 -27.70
C LEU A 596 17.10 8.73 -28.94
N SER A 597 16.69 7.64 -29.60
CA SER A 597 15.88 7.68 -30.82
C SER A 597 14.44 8.18 -30.63
N GLN A 598 13.96 8.30 -29.39
CA GLN A 598 12.60 8.76 -29.06
C GLN A 598 12.55 10.14 -28.40
N ALA A 599 13.71 10.79 -28.18
CA ALA A 599 13.82 12.05 -27.45
C ALA A 599 14.36 13.19 -28.34
N SER A 600 13.94 14.43 -28.08
CA SER A 600 14.63 15.58 -28.66
C SER A 600 16.04 15.70 -28.04
N PRO A 601 17.12 15.87 -28.83
CA PRO A 601 18.47 15.91 -28.28
C PRO A 601 18.69 17.03 -27.25
N ALA A 602 18.00 18.17 -27.42
CA ALA A 602 18.02 19.27 -26.46
C ALA A 602 17.35 18.91 -25.12
N GLY A 603 16.19 18.25 -25.15
CA GLY A 603 15.50 17.76 -23.95
C GLY A 603 16.32 16.72 -23.20
N PHE A 604 17.00 15.82 -23.92
CA PHE A 604 17.92 14.84 -23.34
C PHE A 604 19.13 15.51 -22.67
N MET A 605 19.81 16.42 -23.34
CA MET A 605 20.98 17.11 -22.76
C MET A 605 20.61 17.97 -21.53
N CYS A 606 19.44 18.60 -21.54
CA CYS A 606 18.91 19.33 -20.38
C CYS A 606 18.65 18.38 -19.20
N SER A 607 17.93 17.28 -19.45
CA SER A 607 17.59 16.26 -18.44
C SER A 607 18.85 15.59 -17.85
N LEU A 608 19.86 15.32 -18.69
CA LEU A 608 21.16 14.78 -18.26
C LEU A 608 21.92 15.77 -17.37
N GLY A 609 21.88 17.07 -17.69
CA GLY A 609 22.41 18.12 -16.82
C GLY A 609 21.75 18.12 -15.44
N VAL A 610 20.42 18.03 -15.39
CA VAL A 610 19.65 17.95 -14.12
C VAL A 610 20.04 16.70 -13.33
N CYS A 611 20.12 15.53 -13.97
CA CYS A 611 20.51 14.28 -13.31
C CYS A 611 21.91 14.36 -12.70
N ILE A 612 22.89 14.84 -13.46
CA ILE A 612 24.28 15.00 -12.99
C ILE A 612 24.35 15.97 -11.80
N CYS A 613 23.59 17.07 -11.83
CA CYS A 613 23.50 18.01 -10.71
C CYS A 613 22.86 17.39 -9.46
N VAL A 614 21.78 16.62 -9.59
CA VAL A 614 21.12 15.91 -8.47
C VAL A 614 22.07 14.88 -7.85
N GLU A 615 22.78 14.09 -8.66
CA GLU A 615 23.76 13.11 -8.18
C GLU A 615 24.98 13.77 -7.53
N LEU A 616 25.43 14.92 -8.05
CA LEU A 616 26.49 15.73 -7.44
C LEU A 616 26.08 16.27 -6.07
N VAL A 617 24.85 16.78 -5.93
CA VAL A 617 24.28 17.21 -4.63
C VAL A 617 24.19 16.04 -3.66
N TRP A 618 23.75 14.86 -4.12
CA TRP A 618 23.70 13.65 -3.29
C TRP A 618 25.08 13.21 -2.82
N TYR A 619 26.07 13.19 -3.72
CA TYR A 619 27.45 12.83 -3.41
C TYR A 619 28.08 13.81 -2.41
N ILE A 620 27.89 15.12 -2.60
CA ILE A 620 28.34 16.16 -1.67
C ILE A 620 27.69 15.97 -0.30
N LEU A 621 26.39 15.67 -0.24
CA LEU A 621 25.69 15.42 1.02
C LEU A 621 26.24 14.18 1.75
N GLU A 622 26.44 13.05 1.06
CA GLU A 622 27.08 11.86 1.65
C GLU A 622 28.51 12.13 2.14
N LEU A 623 29.30 12.88 1.38
CA LEU A 623 30.68 13.22 1.73
C LEU A 623 30.76 14.19 2.92
N LEU A 624 29.82 15.15 3.01
CA LEU A 624 29.68 16.02 4.18
C LEU A 624 29.21 15.24 5.41
N MET A 625 28.29 14.29 5.26
CA MET A 625 27.83 13.41 6.35
C MET A 625 28.93 12.48 6.86
N GLU A 626 29.74 11.90 5.96
CA GLU A 626 30.90 11.08 6.31
C GLU A 626 32.00 11.93 6.98
N ARG A 627 32.33 13.11 6.45
CA ARG A 627 33.35 14.01 7.02
C ARG A 627 32.95 14.65 8.36
N ARG A 628 31.65 14.88 8.61
CA ARG A 628 31.12 15.40 9.89
C ARG A 628 30.61 14.30 10.84
N SER A 629 30.92 13.03 10.58
CA SER A 629 30.52 11.86 11.39
C SER A 629 29.05 11.90 11.86
N THR A 630 28.14 12.33 10.98
CA THR A 630 26.80 12.77 11.40
C THR A 630 25.97 11.65 12.02
N ALA A 631 25.41 11.91 13.21
CA ALA A 631 24.56 10.95 13.93
C ALA A 631 23.43 10.38 13.02
N PRO A 632 23.16 9.05 13.09
CA PRO A 632 22.36 8.36 12.08
C PRO A 632 20.93 8.91 11.93
N LYS A 633 20.31 9.38 13.02
CA LYS A 633 18.98 10.01 12.97
C LYS A 633 18.98 11.29 12.11
N ARG A 634 20.02 12.13 12.19
CA ARG A 634 20.18 13.33 11.35
C ARG A 634 20.49 12.96 9.90
N ALA A 635 21.31 11.93 9.67
CA ALA A 635 21.63 11.45 8.33
C ALA A 635 20.40 10.88 7.58
N VAL A 636 19.48 10.21 8.28
CA VAL A 636 18.18 9.79 7.71
C VAL A 636 17.33 11.01 7.35
N PHE A 637 17.17 11.97 8.26
CA PHE A 637 16.37 13.18 8.01
C PHE A 637 16.87 13.97 6.79
N LEU A 638 18.19 14.15 6.65
CA LEU A 638 18.81 14.83 5.51
C LEU A 638 18.53 14.11 4.17
N ARG A 639 18.62 12.77 4.15
CA ARG A 639 18.28 11.96 2.95
C ARG A 639 16.80 12.04 2.60
N CYS A 640 15.92 11.99 3.59
CA CYS A 640 14.47 12.15 3.38
C CYS A 640 14.12 13.56 2.85
N GLY A 641 14.76 14.61 3.37
CA GLY A 641 14.61 15.97 2.84
C GLY A 641 15.08 16.10 1.39
N LEU A 642 16.23 15.52 1.05
CA LEU A 642 16.73 15.50 -0.34
C LEU A 642 15.81 14.70 -1.28
N LEU A 643 15.29 13.55 -0.85
CA LEU A 643 14.30 12.78 -1.61
C LEU A 643 13.02 13.59 -1.87
N LEU A 644 12.45 14.23 -0.84
CA LEU A 644 11.27 15.07 -0.98
C LEU A 644 11.52 16.25 -1.93
N PHE A 645 12.70 16.89 -1.85
CA PHE A 645 13.08 17.93 -2.79
C PHE A 645 13.14 17.41 -4.24
N ILE A 646 13.79 16.28 -4.48
CA ILE A 646 13.87 15.65 -5.81
C ILE A 646 12.47 15.32 -6.36
N PHE A 647 11.60 14.68 -5.57
CA PHE A 647 10.23 14.39 -6.00
C PHE A 647 9.41 15.67 -6.26
N SER A 648 9.59 16.73 -5.45
CA SER A 648 8.91 18.01 -5.69
C SER A 648 9.39 18.69 -6.98
N ALA A 649 10.69 18.64 -7.29
CA ALA A 649 11.23 19.18 -8.53
C ALA A 649 10.73 18.41 -9.76
N LEU A 650 10.67 17.07 -9.68
CA LEU A 650 10.11 16.23 -10.73
C LEU A 650 8.61 16.50 -10.97
N GLY A 651 7.83 16.69 -9.90
CA GLY A 651 6.43 17.08 -10.00
C GLY A 651 6.22 18.47 -10.63
N VAL A 652 7.14 19.40 -10.41
CA VAL A 652 7.10 20.73 -11.05
C VAL A 652 7.52 20.66 -12.52
N SER A 653 8.49 19.82 -12.90
CA SER A 653 8.83 19.57 -14.31
C SER A 653 7.68 18.95 -15.10
N TYR A 654 6.75 18.24 -14.45
CA TYR A 654 5.57 17.65 -15.08
C TYR A 654 4.59 18.66 -15.68
N ALA A 655 4.62 19.93 -15.24
CA ALA A 655 3.83 21.01 -15.82
C ALA A 655 4.28 21.42 -17.24
N PHE A 656 5.33 20.79 -17.79
CA PHE A 656 5.94 21.10 -19.09
C PHE A 656 6.01 19.90 -20.06
N GLY A 657 5.19 18.86 -19.84
CA GLY A 657 4.96 17.77 -20.81
C GLY A 657 5.75 16.47 -20.58
N PRO A 658 5.69 15.51 -21.52
CA PRO A 658 6.17 14.13 -21.33
C PRO A 658 7.70 14.01 -21.45
N ILE A 659 8.41 14.39 -20.38
CA ILE A 659 9.89 14.34 -20.27
C ILE A 659 10.34 12.97 -19.70
N THR A 660 9.48 11.95 -19.76
CA THR A 660 9.56 10.71 -18.97
C THR A 660 10.77 9.84 -19.32
N ASP A 661 10.83 9.40 -20.57
CA ASP A 661 11.84 8.50 -21.11
C ASP A 661 13.18 9.23 -21.19
N VAL A 662 13.10 10.53 -21.51
CA VAL A 662 14.19 11.50 -21.53
C VAL A 662 14.89 11.56 -20.18
N PHE A 663 14.13 11.71 -19.09
CA PHE A 663 14.67 11.77 -17.73
C PHE A 663 15.20 10.42 -17.25
N ALA A 664 14.46 9.32 -17.45
CA ALA A 664 14.90 7.98 -17.04
C ALA A 664 16.23 7.58 -17.71
N SER A 665 16.39 7.89 -19.00
CA SER A 665 17.62 7.63 -19.77
C SER A 665 18.78 8.52 -19.32
N SER A 666 18.50 9.80 -19.10
CA SER A 666 19.45 10.78 -18.56
C SER A 666 19.99 10.36 -17.19
N ALA A 667 19.10 9.86 -16.33
CA ALA A 667 19.40 9.37 -15.00
C ALA A 667 20.38 8.18 -15.05
N MET A 668 20.15 7.21 -15.94
CA MET A 668 21.07 6.07 -16.12
C MET A 668 22.45 6.48 -16.64
N VAL A 669 22.51 7.38 -17.63
CA VAL A 669 23.77 7.86 -18.19
C VAL A 669 24.56 8.64 -17.12
N SER A 670 23.88 9.41 -16.28
CA SER A 670 24.48 10.06 -15.11
C SER A 670 25.06 9.06 -14.11
N ALA A 671 24.30 8.04 -13.69
CA ALA A 671 24.80 7.00 -12.79
C ALA A 671 26.00 6.24 -13.39
N GLY A 672 25.98 5.96 -14.69
CA GLY A 672 27.10 5.37 -15.41
C GLY A 672 28.36 6.26 -15.37
N LEU A 673 28.20 7.56 -15.64
CA LEU A 673 29.26 8.56 -15.53
C LEU A 673 29.83 8.65 -14.11
N TRP A 674 29.00 8.65 -13.07
CA TRP A 674 29.46 8.72 -11.68
C TRP A 674 30.23 7.49 -11.21
N ILE A 675 29.82 6.28 -11.62
CA ILE A 675 30.58 5.07 -11.30
C ILE A 675 31.88 5.03 -12.13
N LEU A 676 31.86 5.49 -13.40
CA LEU A 676 33.06 5.67 -14.22
C LEU A 676 34.07 6.63 -13.54
N VAL A 677 33.62 7.80 -13.07
CA VAL A 677 34.43 8.73 -12.27
C VAL A 677 35.00 8.04 -11.02
N GLY A 678 34.22 7.20 -10.34
CA GLY A 678 34.69 6.35 -9.23
C GLY A 678 35.80 5.36 -9.63
N THR A 679 35.70 4.74 -10.81
CA THR A 679 36.78 3.87 -11.33
C THR A 679 38.04 4.66 -11.71
N ILE A 680 37.90 5.84 -12.31
CA ILE A 680 39.04 6.71 -12.67
C ILE A 680 39.74 7.23 -11.41
N ALA A 681 39.00 7.77 -10.45
CA ALA A 681 39.56 8.28 -9.19
C ALA A 681 40.28 7.19 -8.38
N SER A 682 39.76 5.95 -8.39
CA SER A 682 40.44 4.83 -7.75
C SER A 682 41.64 4.32 -8.57
N LEU A 683 41.62 4.38 -9.91
CA LEU A 683 42.78 4.07 -10.76
C LEU A 683 43.95 5.01 -10.45
N VAL A 684 43.69 6.33 -10.43
CA VAL A 684 44.68 7.37 -10.04
C VAL A 684 45.26 7.07 -8.66
N ARG A 685 44.40 6.81 -7.65
CA ARG A 685 44.86 6.46 -6.30
C ARG A 685 45.79 5.25 -6.28
N SER A 686 45.48 4.20 -7.04
CA SER A 686 46.32 2.98 -7.10
C SER A 686 47.61 3.15 -7.91
N ARG A 687 47.74 4.20 -8.72
CA ARG A 687 49.03 4.60 -9.31
C ARG A 687 49.88 5.33 -8.27
N HIS A 688 49.29 6.19 -7.44
CA HIS A 688 49.98 6.87 -6.34
C HIS A 688 50.59 5.85 -5.36
N THR A 689 49.78 4.92 -4.86
CA THR A 689 50.24 3.82 -3.96
C THR A 689 51.09 2.74 -4.66
N ARG A 690 51.49 2.96 -5.92
CA ARG A 690 52.53 2.18 -6.62
C ARG A 690 53.77 3.00 -6.98
N GLY A 691 53.68 4.34 -6.93
CA GLY A 691 54.86 5.22 -6.98
C GLY A 691 55.61 5.25 -5.65
N GLU A 692 54.89 5.03 -4.54
CA GLU A 692 55.45 4.87 -3.19
C GLU A 692 56.02 3.44 -2.99
N SER A 693 57.08 3.11 -3.73
CA SER A 693 58.01 2.05 -3.34
C SER A 693 58.97 2.57 -2.27
N PRO A 694 59.23 1.83 -1.17
CA PRO A 694 60.15 2.29 -0.13
C PRO A 694 61.61 2.20 -0.61
N THR A 695 62.15 3.32 -1.09
CA THR A 695 63.57 3.48 -1.45
C THR A 695 64.28 4.42 -0.47
N SER A 696 65.50 4.03 -0.09
CA SER A 696 66.47 4.78 0.72
C SER A 696 65.99 5.30 2.09
N THR A 697 66.13 4.46 3.12
CA THR A 697 66.91 4.85 4.32
C THR A 697 67.96 3.78 4.57
N THR A 698 69.20 4.11 4.22
CA THR A 698 70.43 3.56 4.82
C THR A 698 70.86 4.49 5.94
#